data_AF-A0A2E6HWQ3-F1
#
_entry.id   AF-A0A2E6HWQ3-F1
#
_cell.length_a   1.000
_cell.length_b   1.000
_cell.length_c   1.000
_cell.angle_alpha   90.00
_cell.angle_beta   90.00
_cell.angle_gamma   90.00
#
_symmetry.space_group_name_H-M   'P 1'
#
loop_
_entity.id
_entity.type
_entity.pdbx_description
1 polymer ?
#
loop_
_entity_poly.entity_id
_entity_poly.type
_entity_poly.pdbx_seq_one_letter_code
_entity_poly.pdbx_strand_id
1 'polypeptide(L)'
;MYPDKEAKLLSAFSPSDPIYTLDTDYIKRARSLSRQEGSPCAEALKALLERADAALKQSPVTVVHKSALPSSNDKHDYTSTDRPLLEILVATVRTLGFAYRFTQREACATHASLLLRTWFLNPETRMNPNLQFSRAVPSLGEGQGRGLFETAGFAREMLPAVSFLGASEAWSDEDTTGLQSWFHTFLGWMMTHPHGKEEAHRGDHHSTAYDVQLVAYAFFIGQSDLARRILQDVGERRIASQIEPDGSQPLELEHTQSIESASLNLRYLLELAEIGRQWGIDLINFESDGRSIRRAFDWLHPHWTSDHREWAFECGRLAAYHYLSMDFEPVKAELSGMDQAEKTEQIYNLTVPPFEGSGLHALPIGEDVVLRDPDPLFDPDFTNGDPTLSEAEVAFFKEKGFLVKRGLLDETETFARIVDYVWENVPRDIVKREDPETWIDAPQEEWTAADAENLGHFRRGSWKMRSRTIGTESFFVDKIANHPRMRQLVTAFIGGPLKRANRVRGVYCTFPKSPDREGRLAPHGDHTGAQLSAMVFVDTVPPHCGGFTIWPGSHHMSHAYHTTVHGPLDPDRADQYVKDRDDVLRKVSPVSFQGKAGDVVFWHPRLVHGPGVNYSADHERPVVRYIVPCEYQKDGLTSYFNLSHGPAPNRQWWVDTKNFREDVPATEDNVWDAWAFTSGT
;
A
#
# COMPACT_ATOMS: atom_id res chain seq x y z
N MET A 1 -33.78 26.19 -6.36
CA MET A 1 -34.67 25.35 -7.18
C MET A 1 -33.76 24.47 -8.04
N TYR A 2 -33.42 23.28 -7.57
CA TYR A 2 -32.67 22.28 -8.33
C TYR A 2 -33.65 21.14 -8.64
N PRO A 3 -34.23 21.08 -9.86
CA PRO A 3 -35.31 20.16 -10.17
C PRO A 3 -34.79 18.81 -10.71
N ASP A 4 -35.62 17.78 -10.52
CA ASP A 4 -35.67 16.49 -11.22
C ASP A 4 -34.68 15.36 -10.85
N LYS A 5 -33.57 15.61 -10.13
CA LYS A 5 -32.70 14.52 -9.64
C LYS A 5 -33.17 13.84 -8.33
N GLU A 6 -34.01 14.50 -7.54
CA GLU A 6 -34.54 13.94 -6.28
C GLU A 6 -35.71 12.97 -6.48
N ALA A 7 -36.39 13.00 -7.63
CA ALA A 7 -37.54 12.13 -7.89
C ALA A 7 -37.16 10.64 -8.03
N LYS A 8 -35.90 10.33 -8.37
CA LYS A 8 -35.35 8.96 -8.34
C LYS A 8 -34.83 8.53 -6.95
N LEU A 9 -34.71 9.45 -5.99
CA LEU A 9 -34.24 9.19 -4.62
C LEU A 9 -35.37 8.80 -3.65
N LEU A 10 -36.59 8.63 -4.17
CA LEU A 10 -37.82 8.31 -3.42
C LEU A 10 -38.43 6.94 -3.75
N SER A 11 -37.76 6.08 -4.53
CA SER A 11 -38.25 4.71 -4.75
C SER A 11 -37.91 3.82 -3.56
N ALA A 12 -38.87 2.98 -3.14
CA ALA A 12 -38.63 1.88 -2.20
C ALA A 12 -37.50 0.98 -2.72
N PHE A 13 -36.67 0.50 -1.80
CA PHE A 13 -35.54 -0.39 -2.08
C PHE A 13 -35.97 -1.61 -2.89
N SER A 14 -35.29 -1.87 -4.02
CA SER A 14 -35.38 -3.12 -4.78
C SER A 14 -34.20 -4.02 -4.39
N PRO A 15 -34.35 -5.36 -4.33
CA PRO A 15 -33.25 -6.31 -4.11
C PRO A 15 -32.04 -6.16 -5.07
N SER A 16 -32.20 -5.38 -6.14
CA SER A 16 -31.17 -4.99 -7.10
C SER A 16 -30.34 -3.76 -6.70
N ASP A 17 -30.76 -3.00 -5.70
CA ASP A 17 -30.04 -1.81 -5.23
C ASP A 17 -28.93 -2.26 -4.24
N PRO A 18 -27.70 -1.77 -4.39
CA PRO A 18 -26.59 -2.25 -3.55
C PRO A 18 -26.73 -1.77 -2.10
N ILE A 19 -26.82 -2.73 -1.17
CA ILE A 19 -26.78 -2.45 0.27
C ILE A 19 -25.32 -2.56 0.74
N TYR A 20 -24.60 -1.44 0.62
CA TYR A 20 -23.45 -0.97 1.43
C TYR A 20 -22.15 -1.78 1.60
N THR A 21 -21.10 -1.01 1.99
CA THR A 21 -19.64 -1.28 2.09
C THR A 21 -18.90 -1.60 0.79
N LEU A 22 -19.62 -2.03 -0.25
CA LEU A 22 -19.04 -2.41 -1.52
C LEU A 22 -19.42 -1.40 -2.60
N ASP A 23 -18.41 -0.68 -3.08
CA ASP A 23 -18.53 0.14 -4.29
C ASP A 23 -18.94 -0.77 -5.46
N THR A 24 -20.14 -0.59 -5.99
CA THR A 24 -20.67 -1.46 -7.06
C THR A 24 -19.86 -1.39 -8.33
N ASP A 25 -19.27 -0.24 -8.62
CA ASP A 25 -18.44 -0.08 -9.81
C ASP A 25 -17.08 -0.74 -9.60
N TYR A 26 -16.55 -0.72 -8.37
CA TYR A 26 -15.42 -1.56 -7.98
C TYR A 26 -15.73 -3.05 -8.17
N ILE A 27 -16.86 -3.55 -7.67
CA ILE A 27 -17.22 -4.98 -7.83
C ILE A 27 -17.38 -5.37 -9.31
N LYS A 28 -17.92 -4.49 -10.15
CA LYS A 28 -17.98 -4.71 -11.61
C LYS A 28 -16.57 -4.78 -12.22
N ARG A 29 -15.68 -3.84 -11.88
CA ARG A 29 -14.29 -3.82 -12.35
C ARG A 29 -13.51 -5.06 -11.89
N ALA A 30 -13.57 -5.38 -10.60
CA ALA A 30 -12.91 -6.56 -10.02
C ALA A 30 -13.37 -7.85 -10.71
N ARG A 31 -14.66 -7.98 -11.03
CA ARG A 31 -15.20 -9.13 -11.77
C ARG A 31 -14.70 -9.20 -13.22
N SER A 32 -14.48 -8.05 -13.86
CA SER A 32 -13.88 -8.02 -15.19
C SER A 32 -12.41 -8.48 -15.13
N LEU A 33 -11.65 -7.93 -14.19
CA LEU A 33 -10.22 -8.23 -14.01
C LEU A 33 -9.99 -9.67 -13.56
N SER A 34 -10.88 -10.26 -12.77
CA SER A 34 -10.77 -11.66 -12.35
C SER A 34 -10.84 -12.67 -13.50
N ARG A 35 -11.22 -12.25 -14.71
CA ARG A 35 -11.21 -13.08 -15.92
C ARG A 35 -9.84 -13.09 -16.62
N GLN A 36 -8.95 -12.20 -16.25
CA GLN A 36 -7.59 -12.14 -16.76
C GLN A 36 -6.69 -13.04 -15.92
N GLU A 37 -6.23 -14.16 -16.51
CA GLU A 37 -5.30 -15.08 -15.86
C GLU A 37 -4.02 -14.36 -15.42
N GLY A 38 -3.51 -14.71 -14.23
CA GLY A 38 -2.33 -14.07 -13.63
C GLY A 38 -2.59 -12.73 -12.93
N SER A 39 -3.79 -12.15 -13.02
CA SER A 39 -4.12 -10.93 -12.26
C SER A 39 -4.32 -11.24 -10.76
N PRO A 40 -4.03 -10.27 -9.86
CA PRO A 40 -4.35 -10.40 -8.43
C PRO A 40 -5.84 -10.71 -8.17
N CYS A 41 -6.73 -10.19 -9.01
CA CYS A 41 -8.17 -10.49 -8.93
C CYS A 41 -8.50 -11.93 -9.33
N ALA A 42 -7.75 -12.53 -10.27
CA ALA A 42 -7.91 -13.93 -10.65
C ALA A 42 -7.40 -14.87 -9.54
N GLU A 43 -6.28 -14.54 -8.88
CA GLU A 43 -5.79 -15.28 -7.72
C GLU A 43 -6.74 -15.18 -6.53
N ALA A 44 -7.24 -13.98 -6.25
CA ALA A 44 -8.25 -13.77 -5.21
C ALA A 44 -9.55 -14.52 -5.51
N LEU A 45 -9.98 -14.55 -6.79
CA LEU A 45 -11.13 -15.33 -7.23
C LEU A 45 -10.88 -16.84 -7.05
N LYS A 46 -9.68 -17.34 -7.38
CA LYS A 46 -9.31 -18.74 -7.15
C LYS A 46 -9.41 -19.10 -5.66
N ALA A 47 -8.82 -18.29 -4.77
CA ALA A 47 -8.91 -18.49 -3.34
C ALA A 47 -10.37 -18.40 -2.81
N LEU A 48 -11.18 -17.50 -3.37
CA LEU A 48 -12.62 -17.42 -3.07
C LEU A 48 -13.35 -18.71 -3.50
N LEU A 49 -13.03 -19.26 -4.67
CA LEU A 49 -13.65 -20.48 -5.16
C LEU A 49 -13.26 -21.72 -4.36
N GLU A 50 -12.00 -21.82 -3.92
CA GLU A 50 -11.56 -22.88 -3.01
C GLU A 50 -12.32 -22.84 -1.68
N ARG A 51 -12.51 -21.64 -1.10
CA ARG A 51 -13.35 -21.45 0.09
C ARG A 51 -14.82 -21.77 -0.19
N ALA A 52 -15.33 -21.39 -1.35
CA ALA A 52 -16.70 -21.68 -1.75
C ALA A 52 -16.95 -23.19 -1.88
N ASP A 53 -16.01 -23.95 -2.45
CA ASP A 53 -16.11 -25.40 -2.57
C ASP A 53 -16.08 -26.11 -1.21
N ALA A 54 -15.36 -25.54 -0.23
CA ALA A 54 -15.44 -25.99 1.16
C ALA A 54 -16.79 -25.60 1.80
N ALA A 55 -17.24 -24.37 1.62
CA ALA A 55 -18.50 -23.84 2.13
C ALA A 55 -19.74 -24.61 1.62
N LEU A 56 -19.71 -25.12 0.38
CA LEU A 56 -20.76 -25.96 -0.19
C LEU A 56 -20.96 -27.29 0.57
N LYS A 57 -19.97 -27.73 1.36
CA LYS A 57 -20.06 -28.95 2.18
C LYS A 57 -20.60 -28.68 3.58
N GLN A 58 -20.75 -27.41 3.95
CA GLN A 58 -21.25 -27.01 5.28
C GLN A 58 -22.73 -27.35 5.41
N SER A 59 -23.07 -28.16 6.41
CA SER A 59 -24.48 -28.46 6.71
C SER A 59 -25.19 -27.23 7.30
N PRO A 60 -26.50 -27.06 7.08
CA PRO A 60 -27.25 -25.96 7.66
C PRO A 60 -27.15 -25.93 9.18
N VAL A 61 -26.82 -24.75 9.70
CA VAL A 61 -26.75 -24.46 11.12
C VAL A 61 -28.06 -23.81 11.58
N THR A 62 -28.43 -24.01 12.84
CA THR A 62 -29.66 -23.47 13.45
C THR A 62 -29.48 -23.33 14.96
N VAL A 63 -30.20 -22.37 15.56
CA VAL A 63 -30.25 -22.20 17.01
C VAL A 63 -30.96 -23.35 17.72
N VAL A 64 -31.88 -24.07 17.08
CA VAL A 64 -32.81 -24.97 17.79
C VAL A 64 -32.20 -26.28 18.27
N HIS A 65 -30.94 -26.57 17.94
CA HIS A 65 -30.23 -27.80 18.33
C HIS A 65 -29.39 -27.65 19.62
N LYS A 66 -29.45 -26.51 20.29
CA LYS A 66 -28.78 -26.29 21.57
C LYS A 66 -29.27 -27.27 22.64
N SER A 67 -28.35 -27.73 23.47
CA SER A 67 -28.66 -28.63 24.59
C SER A 67 -29.15 -27.89 25.84
N ALA A 68 -28.71 -26.64 26.03
CA ALA A 68 -29.13 -25.78 27.13
C ALA A 68 -30.15 -24.74 26.62
N LEU A 69 -31.32 -24.69 27.26
CA LEU A 69 -32.38 -23.74 26.91
C LEU A 69 -32.20 -22.41 27.69
N PRO A 70 -32.58 -21.27 27.09
CA PRO A 70 -32.72 -20.01 27.81
C PRO A 70 -33.87 -20.06 28.82
N SER A 71 -33.98 -19.07 29.69
CA SER A 71 -35.02 -19.02 30.71
C SER A 71 -36.45 -18.88 30.16
N SER A 72 -36.62 -18.47 28.90
CA SER A 72 -37.90 -18.51 28.18
C SER A 72 -38.38 -19.92 27.86
N ASN A 73 -37.48 -20.92 27.93
CA ASN A 73 -37.71 -22.29 27.49
C ASN A 73 -38.06 -22.42 25.98
N ASP A 74 -37.78 -21.39 25.18
CA ASP A 74 -37.90 -21.41 23.73
C ASP A 74 -36.53 -21.69 23.08
N LYS A 75 -36.45 -22.75 22.28
CA LYS A 75 -35.24 -23.15 21.55
C LYS A 75 -34.90 -22.20 20.38
N HIS A 76 -35.87 -21.40 19.93
CA HIS A 76 -35.69 -20.40 18.86
C HIS A 76 -35.01 -19.12 19.35
N ASP A 77 -34.98 -18.88 20.67
CA ASP A 77 -34.31 -17.72 21.24
C ASP A 77 -32.80 -17.88 21.20
N TYR A 78 -32.10 -16.87 20.69
CA TYR A 78 -30.64 -16.89 20.59
C TYR A 78 -29.95 -16.79 21.96
N THR A 79 -28.87 -17.54 22.11
CA THR A 79 -28.02 -17.62 23.31
C THR A 79 -26.55 -17.59 22.91
N SER A 80 -25.63 -17.24 23.80
CA SER A 80 -24.20 -17.19 23.44
C SER A 80 -23.59 -18.54 23.04
N THR A 81 -24.24 -19.67 23.33
CA THR A 81 -23.80 -20.98 22.79
C THR A 81 -24.01 -21.10 21.29
N ASP A 82 -24.88 -20.27 20.70
CA ASP A 82 -25.14 -20.26 19.25
C ASP A 82 -24.14 -19.39 18.49
N ARG A 83 -23.29 -18.61 19.18
CA ARG A 83 -22.33 -17.69 18.54
C ARG A 83 -21.43 -18.37 17.51
N PRO A 84 -20.82 -19.54 17.77
CA PRO A 84 -20.03 -20.22 16.74
C PRO A 84 -20.87 -20.61 15.51
N LEU A 85 -22.15 -20.96 15.69
CA LEU A 85 -23.06 -21.30 14.59
C LEU A 85 -23.41 -20.06 13.77
N LEU A 86 -23.61 -18.92 14.44
CA LEU A 86 -23.84 -17.62 13.80
C LEU A 86 -22.63 -17.19 12.97
N GLU A 87 -21.41 -17.32 13.51
CA GLU A 87 -20.17 -17.02 12.80
C GLU A 87 -20.00 -17.91 11.55
N ILE A 88 -20.30 -19.21 11.67
CA ILE A 88 -20.33 -20.15 10.52
C ILE A 88 -21.35 -19.70 9.47
N LEU A 89 -22.58 -19.35 9.89
CA LEU A 89 -23.62 -18.88 8.97
C LEU A 89 -23.15 -17.66 8.18
N VAL A 90 -22.71 -16.61 8.88
CA VAL A 90 -22.29 -15.34 8.28
C VAL A 90 -21.14 -15.56 7.30
N ALA A 91 -20.09 -16.28 7.72
CA ALA A 91 -18.93 -16.55 6.87
C ALA A 91 -19.28 -17.39 5.64
N THR A 92 -20.17 -18.37 5.80
CA THR A 92 -20.59 -19.28 4.71
C THR A 92 -21.46 -18.54 3.70
N VAL A 93 -22.46 -17.78 4.15
CA VAL A 93 -23.31 -16.97 3.28
C VAL A 93 -22.49 -15.89 2.56
N ARG A 94 -21.56 -15.22 3.25
CA ARG A 94 -20.64 -14.26 2.63
C ARG A 94 -19.85 -14.92 1.51
N THR A 95 -19.18 -16.03 1.80
CA THR A 95 -18.33 -16.73 0.82
C THR A 95 -19.13 -17.14 -0.41
N LEU A 96 -20.29 -17.76 -0.21
CA LEU A 96 -21.12 -18.28 -1.30
C LEU A 96 -21.77 -17.17 -2.12
N GLY A 97 -22.28 -16.11 -1.49
CA GLY A 97 -22.89 -14.98 -2.20
C GLY A 97 -21.88 -14.22 -3.06
N PHE A 98 -20.66 -13.99 -2.54
CA PHE A 98 -19.59 -13.40 -3.36
C PHE A 98 -19.13 -14.34 -4.48
N ALA A 99 -18.96 -15.63 -4.21
CA ALA A 99 -18.61 -16.60 -5.25
C ALA A 99 -19.66 -16.61 -6.37
N TYR A 100 -20.96 -16.58 -6.02
CA TYR A 100 -22.05 -16.42 -6.97
C TYR A 100 -21.95 -15.11 -7.75
N ARG A 101 -21.69 -13.99 -7.08
CA ARG A 101 -21.60 -12.68 -7.75
C ARG A 101 -20.51 -12.61 -8.82
N PHE A 102 -19.38 -13.27 -8.59
CA PHE A 102 -18.25 -13.26 -9.52
C PHE A 102 -18.38 -14.31 -10.63
N THR A 103 -18.86 -15.51 -10.29
CA THR A 103 -18.85 -16.67 -11.20
C THR A 103 -20.21 -17.09 -11.76
N GLN A 104 -21.29 -16.68 -11.12
CA GLN A 104 -22.67 -17.12 -11.40
C GLN A 104 -22.87 -18.64 -11.21
N ARG A 105 -22.07 -19.28 -10.35
CA ARG A 105 -22.28 -20.68 -9.96
C ARG A 105 -23.54 -20.82 -9.10
N GLU A 106 -24.65 -21.25 -9.70
CA GLU A 106 -25.96 -21.39 -9.05
C GLU A 106 -25.95 -22.29 -7.80
N ALA A 107 -25.07 -23.30 -7.75
CA ALA A 107 -24.92 -24.13 -6.55
C ALA A 107 -24.57 -23.28 -5.30
N CYS A 108 -23.80 -22.19 -5.47
CA CYS A 108 -23.46 -21.28 -4.37
C CYS A 108 -24.69 -20.51 -3.88
N ALA A 109 -25.48 -19.96 -4.81
CA ALA A 109 -26.70 -19.23 -4.48
C ALA A 109 -27.75 -20.15 -3.83
N THR A 110 -27.90 -21.37 -4.36
CA THR A 110 -28.80 -22.40 -3.81
C THR A 110 -28.45 -22.74 -2.37
N HIS A 111 -27.18 -22.98 -2.08
CA HIS A 111 -26.74 -23.34 -0.73
C HIS A 111 -26.84 -22.15 0.23
N ALA A 112 -26.46 -20.95 -0.18
CA ALA A 112 -26.65 -19.74 0.63
C ALA A 112 -28.13 -19.51 0.99
N SER A 113 -29.02 -19.69 0.00
CA SER A 113 -30.47 -19.58 0.19
C SER A 113 -31.02 -20.61 1.18
N LEU A 114 -30.53 -21.85 1.13
CA LEU A 114 -30.86 -22.89 2.10
C LEU A 114 -30.48 -22.46 3.53
N LEU A 115 -29.26 -21.97 3.72
CA LEU A 115 -28.78 -21.53 5.04
C LEU A 115 -29.61 -20.37 5.60
N LEU A 116 -29.92 -19.38 4.76
CA LEU A 116 -30.74 -18.24 5.14
C LEU A 116 -32.17 -18.68 5.51
N ARG A 117 -32.79 -19.57 4.73
CA ARG A 117 -34.11 -20.13 5.05
C ARG A 117 -34.10 -20.86 6.38
N THR A 118 -33.11 -21.73 6.61
CA THR A 118 -32.99 -22.47 7.88
C THR A 118 -32.83 -21.54 9.07
N TRP A 119 -32.00 -20.51 8.96
CA TRP A 119 -31.72 -19.64 10.11
C TRP A 119 -32.82 -18.59 10.36
N PHE A 120 -33.47 -18.06 9.33
CA PHE A 120 -34.36 -16.90 9.48
C PHE A 120 -35.84 -17.19 9.23
N LEU A 121 -36.15 -18.12 8.32
CA LEU A 121 -37.49 -18.20 7.71
C LEU A 121 -38.26 -19.45 8.11
N ASN A 122 -37.60 -20.61 8.13
CA ASN A 122 -38.24 -21.89 8.39
C ASN A 122 -38.75 -21.94 9.85
N PRO A 123 -40.08 -22.05 10.08
CA PRO A 123 -40.66 -22.04 11.42
C PRO A 123 -40.10 -23.09 12.38
N GLU A 124 -39.57 -24.21 11.89
CA GLU A 124 -39.03 -25.28 12.74
C GLU A 124 -37.61 -25.01 13.23
N THR A 125 -36.87 -24.11 12.56
CA THR A 125 -35.42 -23.92 12.74
C THR A 125 -34.99 -22.46 12.91
N ARG A 126 -35.88 -21.49 12.65
CA ARG A 126 -35.52 -20.07 12.66
C ARG A 126 -35.08 -19.55 14.02
N MET A 127 -34.21 -18.55 14.02
CA MET A 127 -33.92 -17.72 15.17
C MET A 127 -35.04 -16.69 15.37
N ASN A 128 -35.48 -16.47 16.61
CA ASN A 128 -36.37 -15.36 16.94
C ASN A 128 -35.64 -14.02 16.75
N PRO A 129 -36.28 -12.96 16.22
CA PRO A 129 -35.64 -11.68 15.90
C PRO A 129 -35.36 -10.82 17.15
N ASN A 130 -34.58 -11.34 18.10
CA ASN A 130 -34.13 -10.64 19.30
C ASN A 130 -32.84 -11.30 19.88
N LEU A 131 -32.13 -10.58 20.76
CA LEU A 131 -30.98 -11.10 21.51
C LEU A 131 -31.21 -11.02 23.03
N GLN A 132 -32.46 -11.24 23.49
CA GLN A 132 -32.82 -11.09 24.91
C GLN A 132 -31.97 -11.98 25.84
N PHE A 133 -31.48 -13.13 25.35
CA PHE A 133 -30.69 -14.08 26.13
C PHE A 133 -29.22 -14.18 25.69
N SER A 134 -28.74 -13.25 24.86
CA SER A 134 -27.31 -13.19 24.54
C SER A 134 -26.51 -12.78 25.77
N ARG A 135 -25.40 -13.48 26.00
CA ARG A 135 -24.51 -13.37 27.17
C ARG A 135 -25.19 -13.58 28.52
N ALA A 136 -26.36 -14.23 28.52
CA ALA A 136 -27.00 -14.69 29.74
C ALA A 136 -26.22 -15.87 30.33
N VAL A 137 -26.14 -15.94 31.67
CA VAL A 137 -25.71 -17.17 32.34
C VAL A 137 -26.87 -18.18 32.25
N PRO A 138 -26.64 -19.40 31.72
CA PRO A 138 -27.70 -20.40 31.61
C PRO A 138 -28.44 -20.58 32.94
N SER A 139 -29.77 -20.55 32.91
CA SER A 139 -30.71 -20.70 34.06
C SER A 139 -30.78 -19.56 35.10
N LEU A 140 -30.12 -18.41 34.90
CA LEU A 140 -30.04 -17.33 35.91
C LEU A 140 -30.70 -16.00 35.52
N GLY A 141 -31.27 -15.84 34.32
CA GLY A 141 -32.04 -14.65 33.92
C GLY A 141 -31.85 -14.20 32.47
N GLU A 142 -32.24 -12.95 32.17
CA GLU A 142 -32.02 -12.27 30.89
C GLU A 142 -30.53 -11.98 30.62
N GLY A 143 -30.21 -11.68 29.37
CA GLY A 143 -28.86 -11.38 28.87
C GLY A 143 -28.37 -9.96 29.18
N GLN A 144 -27.42 -9.48 28.37
CA GLN A 144 -26.85 -8.12 28.48
C GLN A 144 -26.82 -7.43 27.12
N GLY A 145 -26.92 -6.09 27.11
CA GLY A 145 -26.89 -5.26 25.89
C GLY A 145 -25.71 -5.55 24.96
N ARG A 146 -24.53 -5.82 25.52
CA ARG A 146 -23.27 -6.13 24.79
C ARG A 146 -23.35 -7.34 23.87
N GLY A 147 -24.38 -8.18 24.02
CA GLY A 147 -24.66 -9.29 23.12
C GLY A 147 -24.99 -8.86 21.68
N LEU A 148 -25.46 -7.62 21.48
CA LEU A 148 -25.77 -7.06 20.16
C LEU A 148 -24.55 -6.91 19.23
N PHE A 149 -23.35 -6.88 19.80
CA PHE A 149 -22.13 -6.91 19.01
C PHE A 149 -21.96 -8.23 18.24
N GLU A 150 -22.52 -9.35 18.74
CA GLU A 150 -22.41 -10.67 18.10
C GLU A 150 -23.12 -10.71 16.73
N THR A 151 -24.08 -9.82 16.46
CA THR A 151 -24.79 -9.71 15.18
C THR A 151 -24.23 -8.67 14.21
N ALA A 152 -23.12 -8.00 14.55
CA ALA A 152 -22.49 -7.01 13.66
C ALA A 152 -22.14 -7.59 12.27
N GLY A 153 -21.83 -8.90 12.20
CA GLY A 153 -21.60 -9.62 10.95
C GLY A 153 -22.82 -9.68 10.01
N PHE A 154 -24.04 -9.54 10.50
CA PHE A 154 -25.22 -9.46 9.62
C PHE A 154 -25.14 -8.24 8.71
N ALA A 155 -24.84 -7.07 9.28
CA ALA A 155 -24.81 -5.81 8.55
C ALA A 155 -23.63 -5.75 7.58
N ARG A 156 -22.45 -6.19 8.02
CA ARG A 156 -21.18 -5.97 7.31
C ARG A 156 -20.84 -7.05 6.29
N GLU A 157 -21.29 -8.28 6.54
CA GLU A 157 -20.80 -9.45 5.81
C GLU A 157 -21.94 -10.20 5.12
N MET A 158 -23.04 -10.44 5.84
CA MET A 158 -24.14 -11.26 5.33
C MET A 158 -25.04 -10.50 4.36
N LEU A 159 -25.62 -9.36 4.76
CA LEU A 159 -26.57 -8.61 3.94
C LEU A 159 -25.99 -8.16 2.59
N PRO A 160 -24.73 -7.71 2.47
CA PRO A 160 -24.13 -7.44 1.17
C PRO A 160 -24.13 -8.68 0.26
N ALA A 161 -23.86 -9.87 0.81
CA ALA A 161 -23.89 -11.11 0.03
C ALA A 161 -25.31 -11.53 -0.36
N VAL A 162 -26.31 -11.29 0.50
CA VAL A 162 -27.74 -11.51 0.19
C VAL A 162 -28.19 -10.68 -1.02
N SER A 163 -27.71 -9.43 -1.14
CA SER A 163 -28.06 -8.56 -2.29
C SER A 163 -27.66 -9.17 -3.64
N PHE A 164 -26.64 -10.03 -3.68
CA PHE A 164 -26.24 -10.71 -4.90
C PHE A 164 -27.14 -11.90 -5.25
N LEU A 165 -27.87 -12.46 -4.29
CA LEU A 165 -28.72 -13.64 -4.50
C LEU A 165 -29.99 -13.31 -5.26
N GLY A 166 -30.46 -12.05 -5.26
CA GLY A 166 -31.68 -11.64 -5.97
C GLY A 166 -31.64 -11.84 -7.50
N ALA A 167 -30.48 -12.15 -8.07
CA ALA A 167 -30.34 -12.53 -9.48
C ALA A 167 -30.51 -14.05 -9.75
N SER A 168 -30.56 -14.88 -8.70
CA SER A 168 -30.70 -16.34 -8.78
C SER A 168 -32.16 -16.74 -8.58
N GLU A 169 -32.62 -17.74 -9.34
CA GLU A 169 -33.93 -18.37 -9.12
C GLU A 169 -34.02 -19.10 -7.77
N ALA A 170 -32.88 -19.39 -7.13
CA ALA A 170 -32.84 -20.08 -5.85
C ALA A 170 -33.24 -19.20 -4.65
N TRP A 171 -33.31 -17.87 -4.83
CA TRP A 171 -33.74 -16.90 -3.83
C TRP A 171 -34.93 -16.10 -4.35
N SER A 172 -36.11 -16.35 -3.78
CA SER A 172 -37.37 -15.77 -4.28
C SER A 172 -37.68 -14.41 -3.65
N ASP A 173 -38.66 -13.70 -4.23
CA ASP A 173 -39.23 -12.49 -3.65
C ASP A 173 -39.89 -12.77 -2.28
N GLU A 174 -40.44 -13.97 -2.09
CA GLU A 174 -40.99 -14.40 -0.79
C GLU A 174 -39.89 -14.55 0.25
N ASP A 175 -38.74 -15.13 -0.12
CA ASP A 175 -37.58 -15.24 0.79
C ASP A 175 -37.06 -13.86 1.18
N THR A 176 -36.97 -12.94 0.21
CA THR A 176 -36.58 -11.53 0.45
C THR A 176 -37.55 -10.87 1.42
N THR A 177 -38.85 -10.98 1.16
CA THR A 177 -39.90 -10.40 2.02
C THR A 177 -39.86 -10.98 3.43
N GLY A 178 -39.68 -12.30 3.55
CA GLY A 178 -39.54 -12.99 4.82
C GLY A 178 -38.32 -12.50 5.61
N LEU A 179 -37.18 -12.34 4.94
CA LEU A 179 -35.94 -11.87 5.57
C LEU A 179 -36.06 -10.40 5.98
N GLN A 180 -36.64 -9.54 5.14
CA GLN A 180 -36.93 -8.15 5.49
C GLN A 180 -37.87 -8.03 6.68
N SER A 181 -38.90 -8.87 6.76
CA SER A 181 -39.81 -8.93 7.92
C SER A 181 -39.08 -9.31 9.21
N TRP A 182 -38.14 -10.26 9.14
CA TRP A 182 -37.29 -10.63 10.27
C TRP A 182 -36.45 -9.44 10.73
N PHE A 183 -35.73 -8.77 9.81
CA PHE A 183 -34.90 -7.61 10.14
C PHE A 183 -35.72 -6.40 10.59
N HIS A 184 -36.95 -6.21 10.09
CA HIS A 184 -37.85 -5.16 10.57
C HIS A 184 -38.22 -5.37 12.04
N THR A 185 -38.56 -6.60 12.40
CA THR A 185 -38.87 -6.96 13.79
C THR A 185 -37.65 -6.80 14.68
N PHE A 186 -36.48 -7.26 14.22
CA PHE A 186 -35.23 -7.18 14.96
C PHE A 186 -34.77 -5.74 15.17
N LEU A 187 -34.85 -4.88 14.15
CA LEU A 187 -34.56 -3.45 14.24
C LEU A 187 -35.48 -2.75 15.26
N GLY A 188 -36.78 -3.06 15.22
CA GLY A 188 -37.74 -2.56 16.20
C GLY A 188 -37.37 -2.98 17.63
N TRP A 189 -36.96 -4.22 17.83
CA TRP A 189 -36.47 -4.70 19.12
C TRP A 189 -35.21 -3.96 19.56
N MET A 190 -34.21 -3.81 18.69
CA MET A 190 -32.96 -3.08 18.99
C MET A 190 -33.21 -1.64 19.45
N MET A 191 -34.19 -0.94 18.87
CA MET A 191 -34.45 0.47 19.21
C MET A 191 -35.30 0.66 20.47
N THR A 192 -36.09 -0.34 20.86
CA THR A 192 -37.10 -0.19 21.91
C THR A 192 -36.77 -0.94 23.20
N HIS A 193 -36.13 -2.10 23.10
CA HIS A 193 -35.80 -2.96 24.22
C HIS A 193 -34.72 -2.34 25.13
N PRO A 194 -34.77 -2.52 26.47
CA PRO A 194 -33.76 -2.00 27.39
C PRO A 194 -32.32 -2.34 27.02
N HIS A 195 -32.04 -3.59 26.63
CA HIS A 195 -30.71 -4.03 26.17
C HIS A 195 -30.23 -3.29 24.92
N GLY A 196 -31.11 -3.04 23.96
CA GLY A 196 -30.76 -2.29 22.76
C GLY A 196 -30.49 -0.83 23.04
N LYS A 197 -31.26 -0.23 23.97
CA LYS A 197 -30.98 1.12 24.47
C LYS A 197 -29.66 1.17 25.24
N GLU A 198 -29.36 0.19 26.07
CA GLU A 198 -28.08 0.12 26.79
C GLU A 198 -26.89 0.12 25.82
N GLU A 199 -26.94 -0.71 24.78
CA GLU A 199 -25.88 -0.78 23.75
C GLU A 199 -25.71 0.56 23.01
N ALA A 200 -26.82 1.23 22.68
CA ALA A 200 -26.80 2.50 21.97
C ALA A 200 -26.13 3.66 22.75
N HIS A 201 -26.08 3.57 24.09
CA HIS A 201 -25.57 4.61 24.99
C HIS A 201 -24.16 4.32 25.55
N ARG A 202 -23.50 3.22 25.15
CA ARG A 202 -22.20 2.84 25.73
C ARG A 202 -21.08 3.86 25.54
N GLY A 203 -21.05 4.52 24.39
CA GLY A 203 -20.04 5.53 24.07
C GLY A 203 -18.69 4.96 23.59
N ASP A 204 -18.54 3.64 23.52
CA ASP A 204 -17.37 2.95 22.95
C ASP A 204 -17.71 2.36 21.56
N HIS A 205 -16.81 1.56 21.00
CA HIS A 205 -16.90 0.90 19.70
C HIS A 205 -18.16 0.05 19.54
N HIS A 206 -18.73 -0.46 20.63
CA HIS A 206 -20.01 -1.17 20.59
C HIS A 206 -21.14 -0.26 20.12
N SER A 207 -21.21 0.98 20.63
CA SER A 207 -22.24 1.94 20.25
C SER A 207 -22.09 2.43 18.81
N THR A 208 -20.87 2.46 18.29
CA THR A 208 -20.58 2.76 16.87
C THR A 208 -20.95 1.58 15.97
N ALA A 209 -20.64 0.34 16.38
CA ALA A 209 -21.06 -0.87 15.69
C ALA A 209 -22.59 -1.03 15.68
N TYR A 210 -23.26 -0.62 16.75
CA TYR A 210 -24.72 -0.59 16.84
C TYR A 210 -25.33 0.34 15.77
N ASP A 211 -24.77 1.53 15.57
CA ASP A 211 -25.24 2.45 14.51
C ASP A 211 -25.00 1.87 13.10
N VAL A 212 -23.86 1.21 12.85
CA VAL A 212 -23.61 0.48 11.58
C VAL A 212 -24.73 -0.55 11.33
N GLN A 213 -25.09 -1.32 12.35
CA GLN A 213 -26.18 -2.29 12.27
C GLN A 213 -27.52 -1.61 11.97
N LEU A 214 -27.90 -0.58 12.73
CA LEU A 214 -29.18 0.09 12.53
C LEU A 214 -29.32 0.67 11.13
N VAL A 215 -28.31 1.36 10.59
CA VAL A 215 -28.44 1.96 9.25
C VAL A 215 -28.50 0.87 8.19
N ALA A 216 -27.66 -0.16 8.27
CA ALA A 216 -27.66 -1.27 7.32
C ALA A 216 -29.02 -1.99 7.29
N TYR A 217 -29.59 -2.29 8.45
CA TYR A 217 -30.90 -2.94 8.55
C TYR A 217 -32.03 -2.03 8.07
N ALA A 218 -32.00 -0.74 8.47
CA ALA A 218 -33.00 0.24 8.04
C ALA A 218 -33.00 0.39 6.52
N PHE A 219 -31.84 0.45 5.87
CA PHE A 219 -31.78 0.44 4.40
C PHE A 219 -32.26 -0.88 3.80
N PHE A 220 -31.87 -2.03 4.35
CA PHE A 220 -32.29 -3.35 3.85
C PHE A 220 -33.80 -3.54 3.84
N ILE A 221 -34.51 -3.00 4.83
CA ILE A 221 -35.97 -3.09 4.93
C ILE A 221 -36.70 -1.88 4.30
N GLY A 222 -35.99 -1.00 3.59
CA GLY A 222 -36.58 0.16 2.90
C GLY A 222 -36.94 1.35 3.79
N GLN A 223 -36.45 1.43 5.03
CA GLN A 223 -36.62 2.57 5.95
C GLN A 223 -35.50 3.61 5.82
N SER A 224 -35.27 4.11 4.61
CA SER A 224 -34.18 5.06 4.31
C SER A 224 -34.21 6.34 5.15
N ASP A 225 -35.39 6.83 5.54
CA ASP A 225 -35.52 8.03 6.40
C ASP A 225 -35.02 7.80 7.83
N LEU A 226 -35.20 6.59 8.37
CA LEU A 226 -34.62 6.23 9.65
C LEU A 226 -33.09 6.19 9.55
N ALA A 227 -32.59 5.53 8.50
CA ALA A 227 -31.15 5.37 8.29
C ALA A 227 -30.43 6.71 8.09
N ARG A 228 -31.01 7.63 7.29
CA ARG A 228 -30.49 9.00 7.11
C ARG A 228 -30.44 9.78 8.42
N ARG A 229 -31.49 9.70 9.24
CA ARG A 229 -31.52 10.38 10.56
C ARG A 229 -30.40 9.88 11.46
N ILE A 230 -30.21 8.57 11.54
CA ILE A 230 -29.11 7.99 12.32
C ILE A 230 -27.76 8.50 11.80
N LEU A 231 -27.52 8.44 10.49
CA LEU A 231 -26.28 8.92 9.87
C LEU A 231 -26.03 10.42 10.13
N GLN A 232 -27.06 11.26 10.08
CA GLN A 232 -26.94 12.70 10.37
C GLN A 232 -26.50 12.97 11.82
N ASP A 233 -26.88 12.10 12.75
CA ASP A 233 -26.53 12.23 14.16
C ASP A 233 -25.14 11.65 14.49
N VAL A 234 -24.52 10.83 13.62
CA VAL A 234 -23.24 10.15 13.88
C VAL A 234 -22.11 11.14 14.19
N GLY A 235 -22.08 12.28 13.52
CA GLY A 235 -21.06 13.32 13.74
C GLY A 235 -20.99 13.72 15.22
N GLU A 236 -22.11 14.18 15.78
CA GLU A 236 -22.18 14.60 17.17
C GLU A 236 -22.15 13.42 18.16
N ARG A 237 -22.89 12.35 17.87
CA ARG A 237 -23.12 11.24 18.83
C ARG A 237 -21.99 10.21 18.89
N ARG A 238 -21.09 10.20 17.91
CA ARG A 238 -19.97 9.25 17.83
C ARG A 238 -18.66 9.99 17.64
N ILE A 239 -18.51 10.78 16.56
CA ILE A 239 -17.22 11.41 16.26
C ILE A 239 -16.85 12.43 17.34
N ALA A 240 -17.73 13.40 17.63
CA ALA A 240 -17.47 14.45 18.61
C ALA A 240 -17.44 13.94 20.07
N SER A 241 -18.12 12.83 20.37
CA SER A 241 -18.22 12.33 21.74
C SER A 241 -17.19 11.26 22.10
N GLN A 242 -16.59 10.58 21.12
CA GLN A 242 -15.69 9.44 21.36
C GLN A 242 -14.22 9.71 21.02
N ILE A 243 -13.96 10.74 20.20
CA ILE A 243 -12.61 11.10 19.75
C ILE A 243 -12.22 12.42 20.40
N GLU A 244 -11.01 12.49 20.97
CA GLU A 244 -10.46 13.75 21.48
C GLU A 244 -9.76 14.57 20.39
N PRO A 245 -9.48 15.87 20.62
CA PRO A 245 -8.85 16.73 19.60
C PRO A 245 -7.48 16.22 19.11
N ASP A 246 -6.77 15.44 19.92
CA ASP A 246 -5.50 14.80 19.55
C ASP A 246 -5.69 13.49 18.77
N GLY A 247 -6.92 12.99 18.66
CA GLY A 247 -7.27 11.73 18.01
C GLY A 247 -7.36 10.52 18.92
N SER A 248 -6.99 10.65 20.20
CA SER A 248 -7.15 9.56 21.16
C SER A 248 -8.63 9.22 21.36
N GLN A 249 -8.91 7.97 21.75
CA GLN A 249 -10.27 7.45 21.97
C GLN A 249 -10.39 6.92 23.40
N PRO A 250 -10.66 7.77 24.41
CA PRO A 250 -10.40 7.46 25.82
C PRO A 250 -11.07 6.18 26.32
N LEU A 251 -12.35 5.96 25.97
CA LEU A 251 -13.08 4.77 26.40
C LEU A 251 -12.51 3.48 25.79
N GLU A 252 -11.94 3.54 24.58
CA GLU A 252 -11.27 2.40 23.96
C GLU A 252 -9.95 2.08 24.67
N LEU A 253 -9.26 3.10 25.15
CA LEU A 253 -7.98 2.96 25.84
C LEU A 253 -8.11 2.36 27.24
N GLU A 254 -9.32 2.30 27.80
CA GLU A 254 -9.61 1.59 29.05
C GLU A 254 -9.74 0.07 28.87
N HIS A 255 -9.85 -0.43 27.63
CA HIS A 255 -9.88 -1.87 27.34
C HIS A 255 -8.49 -2.51 27.42
N THR A 256 -8.45 -3.80 27.78
CA THR A 256 -7.19 -4.59 27.83
C THR A 256 -6.47 -4.65 26.48
N GLN A 257 -7.24 -4.65 25.38
CA GLN A 257 -6.77 -4.60 23.99
C GLN A 257 -7.06 -3.21 23.42
N SER A 258 -6.38 -2.20 23.96
CA SER A 258 -6.70 -0.79 23.74
C SER A 258 -6.52 -0.35 22.28
N ILE A 259 -5.44 -0.78 21.62
CA ILE A 259 -5.15 -0.42 20.23
C ILE A 259 -6.13 -1.13 19.28
N GLU A 260 -6.47 -2.39 19.54
CA GLU A 260 -7.44 -3.13 18.75
C GLU A 260 -8.85 -2.55 18.90
N SER A 261 -9.25 -2.17 20.12
CA SER A 261 -10.57 -1.55 20.37
C SER A 261 -10.69 -0.18 19.69
N ALA A 262 -9.64 0.65 19.78
CA ALA A 262 -9.59 1.93 19.08
C ALA A 262 -9.58 1.77 17.56
N SER A 263 -8.87 0.77 17.02
CA SER A 263 -8.85 0.43 15.59
C SER A 263 -10.22 -0.02 15.11
N LEU A 264 -10.90 -0.83 15.92
CA LEU A 264 -12.23 -1.34 15.65
C LEU A 264 -13.25 -0.20 15.58
N ASN A 265 -13.20 0.75 16.51
CA ASN A 265 -14.07 1.93 16.48
C ASN A 265 -13.82 2.79 15.22
N LEU A 266 -12.54 3.08 14.91
CA LEU A 266 -12.15 3.82 13.71
C LEU A 266 -12.70 3.17 12.44
N ARG A 267 -12.61 1.84 12.34
CA ARG A 267 -13.17 1.09 11.21
C ARG A 267 -14.68 1.30 11.08
N TYR A 268 -15.44 1.24 12.17
CA TYR A 268 -16.89 1.46 12.11
C TYR A 268 -17.26 2.89 11.76
N LEU A 269 -16.50 3.89 12.22
CA LEU A 269 -16.69 5.28 11.81
C LEU A 269 -16.43 5.48 10.31
N LEU A 270 -15.38 4.83 9.77
CA LEU A 270 -15.10 4.84 8.34
C LEU A 270 -16.20 4.13 7.54
N GLU A 271 -16.75 3.03 8.04
CA GLU A 271 -17.91 2.36 7.41
C GLU A 271 -19.15 3.25 7.41
N LEU A 272 -19.48 3.89 8.53
CA LEU A 272 -20.58 4.86 8.60
C LEU A 272 -20.35 6.03 7.64
N ALA A 273 -19.11 6.50 7.51
CA ALA A 273 -18.76 7.55 6.55
C ALA A 273 -18.96 7.11 5.09
N GLU A 274 -18.64 5.86 4.76
CA GLU A 274 -18.89 5.31 3.43
C GLU A 274 -20.39 5.19 3.13
N ILE A 275 -21.15 4.69 4.11
CA ILE A 275 -22.61 4.61 4.00
C ILE A 275 -23.20 6.03 3.83
N GLY A 276 -22.77 6.98 4.66
CA GLY A 276 -23.17 8.38 4.60
C GLY A 276 -22.91 9.02 3.24
N ARG A 277 -21.71 8.83 2.70
CA ARG A 277 -21.29 9.40 1.40
C ARG A 277 -22.23 9.00 0.26
N GLN A 278 -22.65 7.74 0.20
CA GLN A 278 -23.57 7.24 -0.84
C GLN A 278 -24.94 7.94 -0.78
N TRP A 279 -25.26 8.59 0.35
CA TRP A 279 -26.54 9.25 0.62
C TRP A 279 -26.39 10.75 0.90
N GLY A 280 -25.24 11.33 0.53
CA GLY A 280 -24.99 12.77 0.61
C GLY A 280 -24.70 13.28 2.01
N ILE A 281 -24.32 12.42 2.95
CA ILE A 281 -23.94 12.79 4.33
C ILE A 281 -22.42 12.66 4.46
N ASP A 282 -21.74 13.79 4.66
CA ASP A 282 -20.28 13.86 4.72
C ASP A 282 -19.76 13.71 6.15
N LEU A 283 -19.63 12.47 6.62
CA LEU A 283 -19.08 12.17 7.95
C LEU A 283 -17.55 12.14 7.96
N ILE A 284 -16.90 11.93 6.81
CA ILE A 284 -15.43 11.88 6.77
C ILE A 284 -14.82 13.25 7.05
N ASN A 285 -15.43 14.32 6.55
CA ASN A 285 -14.99 15.69 6.78
C ASN A 285 -15.68 16.34 7.99
N PHE A 286 -16.47 15.59 8.76
CA PHE A 286 -17.05 16.11 9.99
C PHE A 286 -15.94 16.42 11.01
N GLU A 287 -15.99 17.62 11.57
CA GLU A 287 -15.10 18.07 12.64
C GLU A 287 -15.88 18.88 13.68
N SER A 288 -15.60 18.62 14.96
CA SER A 288 -16.13 19.39 16.08
C SER A 288 -15.02 19.64 17.10
N ASP A 289 -14.61 20.90 17.29
CA ASP A 289 -13.53 21.30 18.20
C ASP A 289 -12.22 20.48 18.02
N GLY A 290 -11.84 20.23 16.77
CA GLY A 290 -10.67 19.45 16.41
C GLY A 290 -10.85 17.94 16.51
N ARG A 291 -12.04 17.43 16.85
CA ARG A 291 -12.38 16.00 16.89
C ARG A 291 -12.88 15.54 15.53
N SER A 292 -12.23 14.55 14.93
CA SER A 292 -12.62 14.02 13.62
C SER A 292 -12.10 12.60 13.40
N ILE A 293 -12.68 11.89 12.43
CA ILE A 293 -12.21 10.57 11.99
C ILE A 293 -10.73 10.64 11.56
N ARG A 294 -10.32 11.76 10.95
CA ARG A 294 -8.93 12.00 10.58
C ARG A 294 -7.99 11.94 11.77
N ARG A 295 -8.34 12.62 12.86
CA ARG A 295 -7.51 12.63 14.07
C ARG A 295 -7.40 11.23 14.67
N ALA A 296 -8.51 10.50 14.74
CA ALA A 296 -8.49 9.11 15.21
C ALA A 296 -7.54 8.23 14.40
N PHE A 297 -7.51 8.39 13.08
CA PHE A 297 -6.54 7.69 12.24
C PHE A 297 -5.10 8.17 12.48
N ASP A 298 -4.85 9.48 12.48
CA ASP A 298 -3.50 10.03 12.67
C ASP A 298 -2.91 9.60 14.02
N TRP A 299 -3.74 9.47 15.05
CA TRP A 299 -3.35 8.96 16.36
C TRP A 299 -3.07 7.46 16.33
N LEU A 300 -3.91 6.65 15.69
CA LEU A 300 -3.75 5.19 15.63
C LEU A 300 -2.59 4.72 14.74
N HIS A 301 -2.34 5.42 13.64
CA HIS A 301 -1.33 5.07 12.65
C HIS A 301 0.05 4.74 13.27
N PRO A 302 0.65 5.57 14.14
CA PRO A 302 1.94 5.25 14.78
C PRO A 302 1.87 4.10 15.80
N HIS A 303 0.68 3.70 16.25
CA HIS A 303 0.50 2.61 17.23
C HIS A 303 0.32 1.23 16.59
N TRP A 304 0.06 1.16 15.29
CA TRP A 304 0.00 -0.11 14.57
C TRP A 304 1.39 -0.72 14.38
N THR A 305 1.70 -1.73 15.18
CA THR A 305 2.91 -2.56 15.05
C THR A 305 2.69 -3.75 14.10
N SER A 306 3.69 -4.64 13.99
CA SER A 306 3.57 -5.90 13.24
C SER A 306 2.37 -6.75 13.64
N ASP A 307 1.95 -6.67 14.89
CA ASP A 307 0.87 -7.47 15.45
C ASP A 307 -0.52 -6.92 15.06
N HIS A 308 -0.55 -5.73 14.47
CA HIS A 308 -1.76 -5.01 14.06
C HIS A 308 -1.85 -4.85 12.54
N ARG A 309 -1.09 -5.62 11.75
CA ARG A 309 -1.04 -5.49 10.28
C ARG A 309 -2.40 -5.55 9.60
N GLU A 310 -3.30 -6.40 10.11
CA GLU A 310 -4.66 -6.51 9.58
C GLU A 310 -5.46 -5.22 9.81
N TRP A 311 -5.36 -4.63 11.01
CA TRP A 311 -6.01 -3.35 11.33
C TRP A 311 -5.44 -2.18 10.52
N ALA A 312 -4.12 -2.10 10.41
CA ALA A 312 -3.44 -1.11 9.59
C ALA A 312 -3.89 -1.21 8.12
N PHE A 313 -4.06 -2.42 7.61
CA PHE A 313 -4.56 -2.67 6.27
C PHE A 313 -6.04 -2.29 6.12
N GLU A 314 -6.93 -2.77 7.00
CA GLU A 314 -8.37 -2.52 6.90
C GLU A 314 -8.72 -1.05 7.06
N CYS A 315 -8.22 -0.41 8.13
CA CYS A 315 -8.44 1.00 8.41
C CYS A 315 -7.73 1.86 7.35
N GLY A 316 -6.49 1.54 7.01
CA GLY A 316 -5.73 2.22 5.97
C GLY A 316 -6.42 2.20 4.60
N ARG A 317 -7.03 1.08 4.21
CA ARG A 317 -7.78 0.94 2.95
C ARG A 317 -9.05 1.79 2.92
N LEU A 318 -9.87 1.72 3.97
CA LEU A 318 -11.10 2.52 4.08
C LEU A 318 -10.78 4.01 4.19
N ALA A 319 -9.80 4.34 5.02
CA ALA A 319 -9.30 5.70 5.16
C ALA A 319 -8.70 6.20 3.84
N ALA A 320 -7.95 5.42 3.06
CA ALA A 320 -7.43 5.79 1.74
C ALA A 320 -8.55 6.06 0.71
N TYR A 321 -9.60 5.23 0.69
CA TYR A 321 -10.80 5.44 -0.13
C TYR A 321 -11.45 6.81 0.16
N HIS A 322 -11.44 7.19 1.44
CA HIS A 322 -11.93 8.48 1.92
C HIS A 322 -10.91 9.63 1.82
N TYR A 323 -9.62 9.37 1.91
CA TYR A 323 -8.54 10.35 1.89
C TYR A 323 -8.36 11.01 0.52
N LEU A 324 -8.94 10.44 -0.53
CA LEU A 324 -9.13 11.10 -1.83
C LEU A 324 -10.03 12.34 -1.74
N SER A 325 -10.82 12.48 -0.68
CA SER A 325 -11.60 13.70 -0.35
C SER A 325 -10.91 14.60 0.69
N MET A 326 -9.87 14.12 1.39
CA MET A 326 -9.12 14.89 2.38
C MET A 326 -7.98 15.69 1.75
N ASP A 327 -7.71 16.87 2.31
CA ASP A 327 -6.89 17.94 1.70
C ASP A 327 -5.38 17.64 1.62
N PHE A 328 -5.01 16.72 0.73
CA PHE A 328 -3.66 16.65 0.19
C PHE A 328 -3.59 17.51 -1.06
N GLU A 329 -3.34 18.81 -0.88
CA GLU A 329 -3.24 19.76 -2.00
C GLU A 329 -2.38 19.27 -3.18
N PRO A 330 -1.22 18.61 -2.98
CA PRO A 330 -0.44 18.08 -4.10
C PRO A 330 -1.13 16.96 -4.90
N VAL A 331 -2.00 16.17 -4.26
CA VAL A 331 -2.76 15.10 -4.92
C VAL A 331 -4.03 15.65 -5.55
N LYS A 332 -4.72 16.58 -4.86
CA LYS A 332 -5.91 17.26 -5.36
C LYS A 332 -5.62 18.14 -6.57
N ALA A 333 -4.52 18.89 -6.56
CA ALA A 333 -4.09 19.71 -7.70
C ALA A 333 -3.85 18.86 -8.95
N GLU A 334 -3.19 17.70 -8.81
CA GLU A 334 -2.92 16.79 -9.92
C GLU A 334 -4.18 16.07 -10.42
N LEU A 335 -5.03 15.58 -9.51
CA LEU A 335 -6.31 15.00 -9.87
C LEU A 335 -7.19 16.03 -10.58
N SER A 336 -7.18 17.30 -10.17
CA SER A 336 -8.03 18.34 -10.77
C SER A 336 -7.82 18.51 -12.29
N GLY A 337 -6.59 18.27 -12.77
CA GLY A 337 -6.22 18.36 -14.18
C GLY A 337 -6.47 17.10 -15.03
N MET A 338 -6.94 16.00 -14.43
CA MET A 338 -7.18 14.72 -15.11
C MET A 338 -8.63 14.56 -15.60
N ASP A 339 -8.83 13.76 -16.64
CA ASP A 339 -10.16 13.36 -17.05
C ASP A 339 -10.77 12.32 -16.10
N GLN A 340 -12.06 12.00 -16.28
CA GLN A 340 -12.78 11.11 -15.37
C GLN A 340 -12.29 9.66 -15.41
N ALA A 341 -11.78 9.19 -16.54
CA ALA A 341 -11.24 7.83 -16.69
C ALA A 341 -9.87 7.73 -16.00
N GLU A 342 -8.99 8.71 -16.23
CA GLU A 342 -7.68 8.83 -15.58
C GLU A 342 -7.81 8.95 -14.06
N LYS A 343 -8.73 9.80 -13.56
CA LYS A 343 -9.06 9.91 -12.13
C LYS A 343 -9.43 8.55 -11.54
N THR A 344 -10.32 7.83 -12.23
CA THR A 344 -10.83 6.54 -11.76
C THR A 344 -9.72 5.49 -11.70
N GLU A 345 -8.82 5.48 -12.67
CA GLU A 345 -7.66 4.58 -12.72
C GLU A 345 -6.62 4.91 -11.62
N GLN A 346 -6.30 6.19 -11.41
CA GLN A 346 -5.36 6.60 -10.35
C GLN A 346 -5.92 6.32 -8.94
N ILE A 347 -7.21 6.55 -8.75
CA ILE A 347 -7.93 6.18 -7.53
C ILE A 347 -7.88 4.66 -7.31
N TYR A 348 -8.14 3.86 -8.36
CA TYR A 348 -8.05 2.41 -8.29
C TYR A 348 -6.65 1.93 -7.87
N ASN A 349 -5.61 2.50 -8.46
CA ASN A 349 -4.21 2.17 -8.19
C ASN A 349 -3.69 2.62 -6.80
N LEU A 350 -4.35 3.57 -6.15
CA LEU A 350 -4.11 3.93 -4.75
C LEU A 350 -4.81 2.98 -3.77
N THR A 351 -5.98 2.45 -4.17
CA THR A 351 -6.83 1.59 -3.34
C THR A 351 -6.40 0.12 -3.33
N VAL A 352 -5.65 -0.30 -4.35
CA VAL A 352 -4.87 -1.55 -4.36
C VAL A 352 -3.46 -1.12 -4.02
N PRO A 353 -2.89 -1.47 -2.86
CA PRO A 353 -1.50 -1.10 -2.61
C PRO A 353 -0.68 -1.62 -3.80
N PRO A 354 0.34 -0.88 -4.28
CA PRO A 354 1.50 -1.60 -4.71
C PRO A 354 1.90 -2.40 -3.50
N PHE A 355 1.67 -3.71 -3.57
CA PHE A 355 2.14 -4.66 -2.59
C PHE A 355 3.51 -4.15 -2.14
N GLU A 356 3.78 -4.03 -0.84
CA GLU A 356 5.18 -3.84 -0.38
C GLU A 356 6.05 -5.08 -0.70
N GLY A 357 5.48 -6.06 -1.41
CA GLY A 357 6.17 -7.04 -2.23
C GLY A 357 5.78 -7.01 -3.71
N SER A 358 5.54 -5.85 -4.33
CA SER A 358 5.51 -5.74 -5.80
C SER A 358 6.94 -6.04 -6.18
N GLY A 359 7.24 -7.31 -6.41
CA GLY A 359 8.55 -7.86 -6.75
C GLY A 359 9.07 -7.32 -8.07
N LEU A 360 8.70 -6.11 -8.46
CA LEU A 360 9.23 -5.35 -9.55
C LEU A 360 10.64 -4.85 -9.20
N HIS A 361 10.88 -4.33 -7.97
CA HIS A 361 12.25 -3.99 -7.51
C HIS A 361 13.15 -5.21 -7.31
N ALA A 362 12.55 -6.40 -7.25
CA ALA A 362 13.22 -7.67 -7.07
C ALA A 362 12.58 -8.69 -8.02
N LEU A 363 12.46 -8.35 -9.31
CA LEU A 363 11.99 -9.31 -10.29
C LEU A 363 12.93 -10.50 -10.16
N PRO A 364 12.43 -11.71 -9.88
CA PRO A 364 13.29 -12.82 -9.54
C PRO A 364 14.27 -13.03 -10.69
N ILE A 365 15.53 -13.21 -10.35
CA ILE A 365 16.54 -13.65 -11.30
C ILE A 365 16.30 -15.15 -11.51
N GLY A 366 16.25 -15.61 -12.76
CA GLY A 366 16.09 -17.02 -13.08
C GLY A 366 17.07 -17.89 -12.29
N GLU A 367 16.60 -19.01 -11.75
CA GLU A 367 17.41 -19.91 -10.91
C GLU A 367 18.63 -20.48 -11.66
N ASP A 368 18.58 -20.49 -12.99
CA ASP A 368 19.63 -20.94 -13.89
C ASP A 368 20.66 -19.85 -14.25
N VAL A 369 20.45 -18.60 -13.83
CA VAL A 369 21.39 -17.50 -14.06
C VAL A 369 22.52 -17.56 -13.04
N VAL A 370 23.72 -17.87 -13.52
CA VAL A 370 24.94 -17.78 -12.72
C VAL A 370 25.55 -16.39 -12.90
N LEU A 371 25.56 -15.59 -11.84
CA LEU A 371 26.17 -14.26 -11.85
C LEU A 371 27.69 -14.38 -11.83
N ARG A 372 28.35 -13.72 -12.76
CA ARG A 372 29.82 -13.61 -12.78
C ARG A 372 30.27 -12.58 -11.76
N ASP A 373 31.46 -12.79 -11.20
CA ASP A 373 32.12 -11.77 -10.40
C ASP A 373 32.40 -10.53 -11.25
N PRO A 374 32.27 -9.32 -10.67
CA PRO A 374 32.46 -8.10 -11.42
C PRO A 374 33.94 -7.79 -11.63
N ASP A 375 34.29 -7.43 -12.85
CA ASP A 375 35.61 -6.94 -13.19
C ASP A 375 35.79 -5.51 -12.61
N PRO A 376 36.95 -5.18 -12.02
CA PRO A 376 37.28 -3.79 -11.70
C PRO A 376 37.25 -2.93 -12.97
N LEU A 377 36.71 -1.71 -12.89
CA LEU A 377 36.69 -0.81 -14.03
C LEU A 377 38.13 -0.47 -14.46
N PHE A 378 38.44 -0.65 -15.75
CA PHE A 378 39.59 -0.01 -16.37
C PHE A 378 39.12 1.24 -17.11
N ASP A 379 39.61 2.41 -16.71
CA ASP A 379 39.22 3.67 -17.31
C ASP A 379 39.70 3.74 -18.76
N PRO A 380 38.84 4.09 -19.72
CA PRO A 380 39.29 4.41 -21.07
C PRO A 380 40.21 5.63 -21.07
N ASP A 381 41.25 5.61 -21.92
CA ASP A 381 42.28 6.67 -22.02
C ASP A 381 41.72 8.08 -22.29
N PHE A 382 40.50 8.18 -22.81
CA PHE A 382 39.84 9.45 -23.13
C PHE A 382 38.99 10.03 -21.98
N THR A 383 38.83 9.29 -20.87
CA THR A 383 38.09 9.79 -19.70
C THR A 383 38.98 10.70 -18.85
N ASN A 384 38.41 11.79 -18.33
CA ASN A 384 39.14 12.80 -17.58
C ASN A 384 38.27 13.40 -16.46
N GLY A 385 38.79 14.40 -15.73
CA GLY A 385 38.05 15.11 -14.69
C GLY A 385 37.31 16.37 -15.16
N ASP A 386 37.34 16.66 -16.47
CA ASP A 386 36.82 17.91 -17.01
C ASP A 386 35.28 17.93 -16.99
N PRO A 387 34.65 19.08 -16.69
CA PRO A 387 33.19 19.21 -16.62
C PRO A 387 32.59 19.41 -18.02
N THR A 388 33.19 18.82 -19.05
CA THR A 388 32.77 18.85 -20.45
C THR A 388 32.59 17.42 -20.99
N LEU A 389 31.98 17.28 -22.17
CA LEU A 389 31.88 16.01 -22.88
C LEU A 389 32.67 16.10 -24.19
N SER A 390 33.64 15.21 -24.37
CA SER A 390 34.24 14.98 -25.69
C SER A 390 33.38 14.05 -26.56
N GLU A 391 33.62 14.02 -27.87
CA GLU A 391 32.92 13.10 -28.78
C GLU A 391 33.15 11.62 -28.40
N ALA A 392 34.35 11.27 -27.94
CA ALA A 392 34.70 9.93 -27.49
C ALA A 392 33.92 9.53 -26.23
N GLU A 393 33.76 10.46 -25.27
CA GLU A 393 32.96 10.23 -24.06
C GLU A 393 31.48 10.08 -24.37
N VAL A 394 30.95 10.88 -25.31
CA VAL A 394 29.55 10.73 -25.77
C VAL A 394 29.34 9.37 -26.43
N ALA A 395 30.23 8.98 -27.35
CA ALA A 395 30.15 7.68 -28.03
C ALA A 395 30.21 6.53 -27.02
N PHE A 396 31.14 6.60 -26.05
CA PHE A 396 31.28 5.62 -24.99
C PHE A 396 30.05 5.56 -24.09
N PHE A 397 29.51 6.70 -23.66
CA PHE A 397 28.30 6.73 -22.84
C PHE A 397 27.11 6.14 -23.59
N LYS A 398 26.97 6.44 -24.89
CA LYS A 398 25.90 5.85 -25.71
C LYS A 398 26.06 4.33 -25.84
N GLU A 399 27.29 3.85 -26.03
CA GLU A 399 27.55 2.42 -26.18
C GLU A 399 27.38 1.67 -24.85
N LYS A 400 28.01 2.16 -23.78
CA LYS A 400 28.14 1.45 -22.50
C LYS A 400 27.12 1.87 -21.43
N GLY A 401 26.50 3.03 -21.60
CA GLY A 401 25.49 3.59 -20.70
C GLY A 401 26.05 4.33 -19.49
N PHE A 402 27.36 4.49 -19.38
CA PHE A 402 27.99 5.16 -18.23
C PHE A 402 29.23 5.96 -18.64
N LEU A 403 29.65 6.89 -17.78
CA LEU A 403 30.88 7.66 -17.91
C LEU A 403 31.41 7.99 -16.51
N VAL A 404 32.73 7.80 -16.30
CA VAL A 404 33.40 8.20 -15.06
C VAL A 404 34.13 9.52 -15.28
N LYS A 405 33.95 10.46 -14.36
CA LYS A 405 34.76 11.68 -14.27
C LYS A 405 35.56 11.64 -12.97
N ARG A 406 36.87 11.46 -13.11
CA ARG A 406 37.80 11.34 -11.97
C ARG A 406 38.06 12.71 -11.35
N GLY A 407 37.93 12.81 -10.03
CA GLY A 407 38.14 14.06 -9.29
C GLY A 407 37.28 15.22 -9.80
N LEU A 408 36.05 14.94 -10.26
CA LEU A 408 35.16 15.98 -10.78
C LEU A 408 34.82 17.00 -9.69
N LEU A 409 34.73 16.56 -8.44
CA LEU A 409 34.42 17.39 -7.28
C LEU A 409 35.61 17.44 -6.33
N ASP A 410 35.97 18.65 -5.92
CA ASP A 410 37.01 18.93 -4.92
C ASP A 410 36.35 19.55 -3.68
N GLU A 411 35.68 18.69 -2.90
CA GLU A 411 34.84 19.08 -1.76
C GLU A 411 35.23 18.25 -0.53
N THR A 412 36.54 18.15 -0.26
CA THR A 412 37.11 17.26 0.78
C THR A 412 36.47 17.42 2.17
N GLU A 413 36.22 18.65 2.62
CA GLU A 413 35.55 18.90 3.92
C GLU A 413 34.09 18.42 3.91
N THR A 414 33.37 18.66 2.81
CA THR A 414 31.99 18.19 2.62
C THR A 414 31.93 16.66 2.64
N PHE A 415 32.87 15.98 1.99
CA PHE A 415 32.95 14.52 1.97
C PHE A 415 33.17 13.94 3.38
N ALA A 416 34.13 14.50 4.14
CA ALA A 416 34.34 14.12 5.53
C ALA A 416 33.07 14.35 6.39
N ARG A 417 32.41 15.50 6.22
CA ARG A 417 31.15 15.81 6.91
C ARG A 417 30.04 14.79 6.60
N ILE A 418 29.93 14.32 5.36
CA ILE A 418 28.95 13.30 4.96
C ILE A 418 29.26 11.96 5.66
N VAL A 419 30.52 11.56 5.73
CA VAL A 419 30.92 10.35 6.46
C VAL A 419 30.61 10.50 7.95
N ASP A 420 30.94 11.63 8.56
CA ASP A 420 30.60 11.93 9.96
C ASP A 420 29.08 11.88 10.18
N TYR A 421 28.29 12.41 9.23
CA TYR A 421 26.84 12.40 9.30
C TYR A 421 26.26 10.98 9.30
N VAL A 422 26.85 10.05 8.55
CA VAL A 422 26.44 8.64 8.60
C VAL A 422 26.65 8.05 10.00
N TRP A 423 27.81 8.30 10.60
CA TRP A 423 28.14 7.77 11.93
C TRP A 423 27.33 8.43 13.06
N GLU A 424 27.04 9.73 12.97
CA GLU A 424 26.14 10.45 13.89
C GLU A 424 24.72 9.88 13.90
N ASN A 425 24.31 9.23 12.81
CA ASN A 425 22.98 8.66 12.62
C ASN A 425 22.92 7.15 12.86
N VAL A 426 24.00 6.50 13.33
CA VAL A 426 23.91 5.08 13.73
C VAL A 426 23.08 4.99 15.01
N PRO A 427 21.94 4.26 15.02
CA PRO A 427 21.10 4.21 16.20
C PRO A 427 21.74 3.30 17.25
N ARG A 428 21.71 3.74 18.51
CA ARG A 428 22.06 2.91 19.68
C ARG A 428 23.48 2.29 19.62
N ASP A 429 24.40 2.87 18.86
CA ASP A 429 25.80 2.42 18.70
C ASP A 429 25.95 0.94 18.29
N ILE A 430 24.96 0.40 17.56
CA ILE A 430 24.93 -1.01 17.13
C ILE A 430 26.00 -1.37 16.09
N VAL A 431 26.59 -0.35 15.45
CA VAL A 431 27.86 -0.43 14.70
C VAL A 431 28.72 0.75 15.13
N LYS A 432 30.01 0.55 15.33
CA LYS A 432 30.91 1.57 15.91
C LYS A 432 31.99 1.98 14.94
N ARG A 433 32.21 3.29 14.78
CA ARG A 433 33.20 3.84 13.83
C ARG A 433 34.64 3.46 14.18
N GLU A 434 34.92 3.24 15.44
CA GLU A 434 36.25 2.95 15.98
C GLU A 434 36.55 1.45 16.08
N ASP A 435 35.57 0.58 15.80
CA ASP A 435 35.68 -0.88 15.92
C ASP A 435 35.27 -1.59 14.62
N PRO A 436 36.22 -1.83 13.69
CA PRO A 436 35.95 -2.46 12.40
C PRO A 436 35.35 -3.86 12.46
N GLU A 437 35.52 -4.58 13.56
CA GLU A 437 34.90 -5.90 13.75
C GLU A 437 33.36 -5.79 13.79
N THR A 438 32.83 -4.66 14.25
CA THR A 438 31.38 -4.40 14.25
C THR A 438 30.82 -4.16 12.84
N TRP A 439 31.67 -3.96 11.84
CA TRP A 439 31.25 -3.66 10.46
C TRP A 439 30.94 -4.92 9.67
N ILE A 440 31.55 -6.06 10.03
CA ILE A 440 31.49 -7.30 9.24
C ILE A 440 30.07 -7.90 9.33
N ASP A 441 29.44 -8.10 8.17
CA ASP A 441 28.04 -8.50 7.95
C ASP A 441 26.95 -7.56 8.50
N ALA A 442 27.29 -6.73 9.49
CA ALA A 442 26.47 -5.74 10.20
C ALA A 442 25.16 -6.26 10.84
N PRO A 443 24.58 -5.51 11.79
CA PRO A 443 25.05 -5.13 13.12
C PRO A 443 24.82 -6.26 14.16
N GLN A 444 25.31 -6.10 15.40
CA GLN A 444 25.08 -7.05 16.50
C GLN A 444 23.60 -7.15 16.95
N GLU A 445 22.78 -6.16 16.60
CA GLU A 445 21.34 -6.08 16.83
C GLU A 445 20.62 -5.56 15.56
N GLU A 446 19.35 -5.91 15.38
CA GLU A 446 18.57 -5.45 14.21
C GLU A 446 18.13 -3.98 14.34
N TRP A 447 18.10 -3.27 13.20
CA TRP A 447 17.39 -2.00 13.07
C TRP A 447 15.92 -2.22 13.47
N THR A 448 15.39 -1.41 14.39
CA THR A 448 13.95 -1.44 14.69
C THR A 448 13.14 -0.89 13.52
N ALA A 449 11.82 -1.10 13.53
CA ALA A 449 10.93 -0.47 12.56
C ALA A 449 11.03 1.07 12.59
N ALA A 450 11.16 1.65 13.79
CA ALA A 450 11.33 3.09 13.97
C ALA A 450 12.69 3.58 13.42
N ASP A 451 13.77 2.83 13.62
CA ASP A 451 15.08 3.15 13.03
C ASP A 451 14.99 3.12 11.50
N ALA A 452 14.35 2.08 10.94
CA ALA A 452 14.20 1.92 9.50
C ALA A 452 13.36 3.03 8.86
N GLU A 453 12.34 3.54 9.55
CA GLU A 453 11.53 4.67 9.08
C GLU A 453 12.30 5.99 9.09
N ASN A 454 13.06 6.26 10.15
CA ASN A 454 13.76 7.54 10.34
C ASN A 454 15.11 7.61 9.63
N LEU A 455 15.77 6.47 9.45
CA LEU A 455 17.17 6.37 8.97
C LEU A 455 17.31 5.51 7.72
N GLY A 456 16.25 4.86 7.27
CA GLY A 456 16.25 3.97 6.12
C GLY A 456 16.66 2.53 6.47
N HIS A 457 16.31 1.61 5.58
CA HIS A 457 16.54 0.18 5.81
C HIS A 457 18.02 -0.20 5.77
N PHE A 458 18.41 -1.01 6.74
CA PHE A 458 19.64 -1.78 6.73
C PHE A 458 19.31 -3.26 6.53
N ARG A 459 19.75 -3.86 5.42
CA ARG A 459 19.63 -5.30 5.19
C ARG A 459 20.90 -5.87 4.57
N ARG A 460 21.37 -7.01 5.11
CA ARG A 460 22.46 -7.83 4.54
C ARG A 460 23.75 -7.05 4.25
N GLY A 461 24.23 -6.23 5.19
CA GLY A 461 25.42 -5.41 4.97
C GLY A 461 25.21 -4.18 4.08
N SER A 462 23.97 -3.89 3.63
CA SER A 462 23.65 -2.65 2.90
C SER A 462 22.71 -1.76 3.69
N TRP A 463 23.20 -0.58 4.07
CA TRP A 463 22.39 0.47 4.70
C TRP A 463 22.18 1.60 3.69
N LYS A 464 20.94 1.79 3.26
CA LYS A 464 20.55 2.95 2.44
C LYS A 464 20.07 4.02 3.39
N MET A 465 20.97 4.87 3.90
CA MET A 465 20.65 5.91 4.85
C MET A 465 19.82 7.01 4.18
N ARG A 466 18.50 7.00 4.43
CA ARG A 466 17.53 7.87 3.75
C ARG A 466 16.20 7.93 4.51
N SER A 467 15.55 9.08 4.49
CA SER A 467 14.22 9.30 5.09
C SER A 467 13.54 10.52 4.45
N ARG A 468 12.46 11.04 5.04
CA ARG A 468 11.82 12.29 4.56
C ARG A 468 12.73 13.51 4.71
N THR A 469 13.63 13.49 5.68
CA THR A 469 14.52 14.62 5.99
C THR A 469 15.95 14.36 5.51
N ILE A 470 16.44 13.11 5.57
CA ILE A 470 17.80 12.77 5.13
C ILE A 470 17.93 12.95 3.62
N GLY A 471 18.98 13.67 3.22
CA GLY A 471 19.32 14.03 1.85
C GLY A 471 18.87 15.43 1.45
N THR A 472 18.22 16.19 2.35
CA THR A 472 17.79 17.59 2.12
C THR A 472 18.80 18.61 2.62
N GLU A 473 19.81 18.17 3.35
CA GLU A 473 20.83 19.01 3.95
C GLU A 473 21.65 19.75 2.87
N SER A 474 22.04 20.99 3.15
CA SER A 474 22.74 21.85 2.18
C SER A 474 24.05 21.25 1.67
N PHE A 475 24.78 20.50 2.51
CA PHE A 475 26.00 19.82 2.09
C PHE A 475 25.74 18.66 1.12
N PHE A 476 24.53 18.09 1.05
CA PHE A 476 24.14 17.20 -0.04
C PHE A 476 23.63 17.99 -1.25
N VAL A 477 22.73 18.94 -1.01
CA VAL A 477 21.98 19.59 -2.08
C VAL A 477 22.85 20.58 -2.85
N ASP A 478 23.55 21.47 -2.16
CA ASP A 478 24.31 22.55 -2.80
C ASP A 478 25.72 22.10 -3.20
N LYS A 479 26.36 21.28 -2.36
CA LYS A 479 27.76 20.87 -2.56
C LYS A 479 27.94 19.58 -3.36
N ILE A 480 26.89 18.76 -3.49
CA ILE A 480 26.91 17.55 -4.32
C ILE A 480 25.97 17.72 -5.52
N ALA A 481 24.65 17.61 -5.33
CA ALA A 481 23.71 17.52 -6.45
C ALA A 481 23.70 18.78 -7.33
N ASN A 482 23.65 19.97 -6.72
CA ASN A 482 23.66 21.26 -7.42
C ASN A 482 25.06 21.88 -7.58
N HIS A 483 26.12 21.12 -7.32
CA HIS A 483 27.48 21.63 -7.50
C HIS A 483 27.66 22.18 -8.93
N PRO A 484 28.31 23.35 -9.15
CA PRO A 484 28.41 23.96 -10.46
C PRO A 484 28.96 23.03 -11.55
N ARG A 485 29.99 22.24 -11.22
CA ARG A 485 30.59 21.25 -12.15
C ARG A 485 29.63 20.10 -12.49
N MET A 486 28.83 19.62 -11.51
CA MET A 486 27.78 18.62 -11.78
C MET A 486 26.74 19.19 -12.74
N ARG A 487 26.20 20.38 -12.42
CA ARG A 487 25.16 21.02 -13.24
C ARG A 487 25.64 21.33 -14.65
N GLN A 488 26.88 21.78 -14.81
CA GLN A 488 27.49 22.01 -16.12
C GLN A 488 27.51 20.72 -16.95
N LEU A 489 28.03 19.64 -16.38
CA LEU A 489 28.18 18.37 -17.10
C LEU A 489 26.83 17.69 -17.37
N VAL A 490 25.90 17.72 -16.41
CA VAL A 490 24.51 17.25 -16.59
C VAL A 490 23.83 18.05 -17.70
N THR A 491 24.04 19.37 -17.77
CA THR A 491 23.51 20.21 -18.86
C THR A 491 24.09 19.75 -20.20
N ALA A 492 25.36 19.34 -20.24
CA ALA A 492 25.95 18.80 -21.46
C ALA A 492 25.32 17.47 -21.90
N PHE A 493 24.93 16.60 -20.96
CA PHE A 493 24.23 15.36 -21.25
C PHE A 493 22.81 15.59 -21.74
N ILE A 494 21.97 16.21 -20.90
CA ILE A 494 20.52 16.26 -21.14
C ILE A 494 20.04 17.59 -21.72
N GLY A 495 20.82 18.67 -21.62
CA GLY A 495 20.41 20.01 -22.04
C GLY A 495 19.79 20.84 -20.89
N GLY A 496 19.61 22.14 -21.12
CA GLY A 496 18.99 23.06 -20.16
C GLY A 496 17.57 23.52 -20.55
N PRO A 497 16.84 24.16 -19.62
CA PRO A 497 17.21 24.42 -18.22
C PRO A 497 17.15 23.14 -17.37
N LEU A 498 18.01 23.03 -16.35
CA LEU A 498 18.00 21.91 -15.40
C LEU A 498 17.20 22.25 -14.16
N LYS A 499 16.32 21.34 -13.75
CA LYS A 499 15.64 21.42 -12.46
C LYS A 499 16.68 21.52 -11.35
N ARG A 500 16.45 22.40 -10.38
CA ARG A 500 17.32 22.48 -9.20
C ARG A 500 16.98 21.32 -8.28
N ALA A 501 18.00 20.57 -7.88
CA ALA A 501 17.79 19.48 -6.95
C ALA A 501 17.39 20.03 -5.60
N ASN A 502 16.33 19.50 -4.98
CA ASN A 502 15.95 19.88 -3.62
C ASN A 502 16.38 18.83 -2.60
N ARG A 503 16.86 17.67 -3.07
CA ARG A 503 17.41 16.59 -2.25
C ARG A 503 18.15 15.54 -3.07
N VAL A 504 18.99 14.75 -2.40
CA VAL A 504 19.56 13.49 -2.91
C VAL A 504 18.79 12.27 -2.41
N ARG A 505 19.10 11.08 -2.93
CA ARG A 505 18.50 9.80 -2.45
C ARG A 505 18.94 9.41 -1.03
N GLY A 506 19.95 10.09 -0.47
CA GLY A 506 20.58 9.80 0.82
C GLY A 506 22.04 9.36 0.66
N VAL A 507 22.55 8.55 1.59
CA VAL A 507 23.89 7.93 1.51
C VAL A 507 23.75 6.43 1.46
N TYR A 508 24.31 5.81 0.43
CA TYR A 508 24.30 4.36 0.29
C TYR A 508 25.59 3.81 0.87
N CYS A 509 25.45 3.01 1.92
CA CYS A 509 26.52 2.37 2.64
C CYS A 509 26.55 0.88 2.31
N THR A 510 27.71 0.33 1.97
CA THR A 510 27.94 -1.12 1.91
C THR A 510 29.05 -1.50 2.88
N PHE A 511 28.67 -2.29 3.88
CA PHE A 511 29.53 -2.86 4.90
C PHE A 511 30.21 -4.14 4.38
N PRO A 512 31.40 -4.49 4.90
CA PRO A 512 32.10 -5.72 4.56
C PRO A 512 31.25 -6.96 4.86
N LYS A 513 31.29 -7.97 4.00
CA LYS A 513 30.75 -9.31 4.36
C LYS A 513 31.78 -10.08 5.18
N SER A 514 31.37 -11.11 5.92
CA SER A 514 32.34 -12.06 6.48
C SER A 514 33.06 -12.88 5.39
N PRO A 515 34.31 -13.32 5.62
CA PRO A 515 35.05 -14.16 4.69
C PRO A 515 34.30 -15.44 4.29
N ASP A 516 33.69 -16.12 5.26
CA ASP A 516 33.03 -17.41 5.07
C ASP A 516 31.66 -17.31 4.37
N ARG A 517 31.09 -16.11 4.29
CA ARG A 517 29.80 -15.89 3.65
C ARG A 517 29.96 -15.74 2.14
N GLU A 518 29.10 -16.41 1.38
CA GLU A 518 29.03 -16.24 -0.07
C GLU A 518 28.56 -14.82 -0.43
N GLY A 519 29.31 -14.15 -1.30
CA GLY A 519 28.95 -12.86 -1.86
C GLY A 519 27.81 -13.00 -2.86
N ARG A 520 26.75 -12.19 -2.74
CA ARG A 520 25.65 -12.20 -3.70
C ARG A 520 25.39 -10.81 -4.26
N LEU A 521 25.57 -10.66 -5.57
CA LEU A 521 25.13 -9.48 -6.31
C LEU A 521 23.60 -9.42 -6.38
N ALA A 522 23.07 -8.20 -6.50
CA ALA A 522 21.64 -7.95 -6.62
C ALA A 522 21.35 -7.02 -7.83
N PRO A 523 21.55 -7.51 -9.08
CA PRO A 523 21.24 -6.73 -10.27
C PRO A 523 19.75 -6.38 -10.36
N HIS A 524 19.46 -5.13 -10.68
CA HIS A 524 18.12 -4.62 -10.94
C HIS A 524 18.18 -3.44 -11.91
N GLY A 525 17.06 -3.13 -12.55
CA GLY A 525 16.83 -1.85 -13.21
C GLY A 525 15.93 -0.96 -12.36
N ASP A 526 16.05 0.35 -12.52
CA ASP A 526 15.14 1.30 -11.89
C ASP A 526 13.79 1.30 -12.61
N HIS A 527 12.70 1.28 -11.83
CA HIS A 527 11.33 1.26 -12.35
C HIS A 527 10.99 2.56 -13.06
N THR A 528 11.18 3.66 -12.34
CA THR A 528 11.11 5.02 -12.90
C THR A 528 12.53 5.50 -13.14
N GLY A 529 12.79 6.07 -14.31
CA GLY A 529 14.11 6.61 -14.66
C GLY A 529 14.18 8.11 -14.39
N ALA A 530 15.30 8.57 -13.81
CA ALA A 530 15.73 9.95 -14.02
C ALA A 530 15.98 10.22 -15.52
N GLN A 531 16.29 11.46 -15.91
CA GLN A 531 16.88 11.70 -17.23
C GLN A 531 18.39 11.41 -17.23
N LEU A 532 19.05 11.63 -16.09
CA LEU A 532 20.42 11.20 -15.87
C LEU A 532 20.62 10.92 -14.39
N SER A 533 21.40 9.88 -14.07
CA SER A 533 21.77 9.56 -12.69
C SER A 533 23.27 9.70 -12.51
N ALA A 534 23.69 10.00 -11.29
CA ALA A 534 25.09 10.06 -10.91
C ALA A 534 25.33 9.38 -9.55
N MET A 535 26.47 8.71 -9.42
CA MET A 535 26.97 8.16 -8.15
C MET A 535 28.21 8.94 -7.76
N VAL A 536 28.13 9.70 -6.67
CA VAL A 536 29.24 10.51 -6.16
C VAL A 536 29.95 9.75 -5.04
N PHE A 537 31.24 9.50 -5.23
CA PHE A 537 32.08 8.85 -4.23
C PHE A 537 32.48 9.91 -3.20
N VAL A 538 32.14 9.69 -1.94
CA VAL A 538 32.46 10.61 -0.83
C VAL A 538 33.55 10.04 0.07
N ASP A 539 34.04 8.85 -0.24
CA ASP A 539 35.23 8.26 0.36
C ASP A 539 35.91 7.34 -0.66
N THR A 540 37.10 6.84 -0.32
CA THR A 540 37.83 5.88 -1.14
C THR A 540 37.12 4.53 -1.16
N VAL A 541 36.95 3.99 -2.36
CA VAL A 541 36.40 2.65 -2.61
C VAL A 541 37.47 1.84 -3.32
N PRO A 542 38.20 0.97 -2.60
CA PRO A 542 39.18 0.09 -3.23
C PRO A 542 38.51 -0.95 -4.16
N PRO A 543 39.29 -1.60 -5.05
CA PRO A 543 38.80 -2.73 -5.83
C PRO A 543 38.13 -3.79 -4.95
N HIS A 544 37.04 -4.39 -5.45
CA HIS A 544 36.28 -5.44 -4.77
C HIS A 544 35.68 -5.06 -3.40
N CYS A 545 35.63 -3.77 -3.05
CA CYS A 545 35.13 -3.30 -1.76
C CYS A 545 33.72 -2.69 -1.85
N GLY A 546 32.81 -3.35 -2.57
CA GLY A 546 31.39 -2.97 -2.59
C GLY A 546 31.05 -1.76 -3.47
N GLY A 547 31.88 -1.49 -4.47
CA GLY A 547 31.65 -0.44 -5.47
C GLY A 547 30.31 -0.56 -6.17
N PHE A 548 29.82 0.56 -6.73
CA PHE A 548 28.66 0.52 -7.63
C PHE A 548 28.96 -0.47 -8.75
N THR A 549 28.01 -1.33 -9.12
CA THR A 549 28.22 -2.38 -10.12
C THR A 549 27.17 -2.26 -11.21
N ILE A 550 27.59 -2.34 -12.47
CA ILE A 550 26.69 -2.21 -13.64
C ILE A 550 26.97 -3.30 -14.67
N TRP A 551 26.00 -3.54 -15.55
CA TRP A 551 26.16 -4.37 -16.74
C TRP A 551 26.21 -3.46 -17.98
N PRO A 552 27.40 -3.16 -18.51
CA PRO A 552 27.56 -2.18 -19.59
C PRO A 552 26.72 -2.50 -20.83
N GLY A 553 26.06 -1.49 -21.40
CA GLY A 553 25.24 -1.62 -22.61
C GLY A 553 23.82 -2.14 -22.38
N SER A 554 23.47 -2.55 -21.15
CA SER A 554 22.16 -3.13 -20.83
C SER A 554 20.98 -2.17 -20.97
N HIS A 555 21.22 -0.86 -21.06
CA HIS A 555 20.18 0.15 -21.32
C HIS A 555 19.57 0.01 -22.72
N HIS A 556 20.32 -0.47 -23.71
CA HIS A 556 19.79 -0.74 -25.06
C HIS A 556 18.74 -1.84 -25.09
N MET A 557 18.79 -2.77 -24.13
CA MET A 557 17.83 -3.86 -24.02
C MET A 557 16.63 -3.48 -23.16
N SER A 558 16.88 -2.82 -22.03
CA SER A 558 15.84 -2.53 -21.04
C SER A 558 14.92 -1.38 -21.43
N HIS A 559 15.43 -0.40 -22.19
CA HIS A 559 14.73 0.85 -22.51
C HIS A 559 13.34 0.64 -23.14
N ALA A 560 13.23 -0.22 -24.15
CA ALA A 560 11.99 -0.41 -24.90
C ALA A 560 10.85 -1.06 -24.10
N TYR A 561 11.13 -1.58 -22.91
CA TYR A 561 10.10 -2.19 -22.06
C TYR A 561 9.38 -1.19 -21.14
N HIS A 562 9.76 0.08 -21.18
CA HIS A 562 9.12 1.12 -20.40
C HIS A 562 7.98 1.79 -21.18
N THR A 563 7.00 2.33 -20.46
CA THR A 563 5.84 3.02 -21.05
C THR A 563 6.24 4.28 -21.82
N THR A 564 7.27 4.97 -21.35
CA THR A 564 7.89 6.15 -21.95
C THR A 564 9.40 6.08 -21.71
N VAL A 565 10.18 6.93 -22.37
CA VAL A 565 11.65 6.91 -22.29
C VAL A 565 12.14 6.92 -20.83
N HIS A 566 11.53 7.75 -19.99
CA HIS A 566 11.89 7.88 -18.57
C HIS A 566 10.86 7.32 -17.59
N GLY A 567 9.66 6.95 -18.06
CA GLY A 567 8.57 6.47 -17.21
C GLY A 567 8.72 5.06 -16.61
N PRO A 568 7.66 4.52 -15.99
CA PRO A 568 7.68 3.20 -15.36
C PRO A 568 7.86 2.06 -16.38
N LEU A 569 8.34 0.90 -15.91
CA LEU A 569 8.27 -0.37 -16.66
C LEU A 569 6.81 -0.65 -17.04
N ASP A 570 6.58 -1.01 -18.31
CA ASP A 570 5.26 -1.42 -18.79
C ASP A 570 4.93 -2.81 -18.19
N PRO A 571 3.87 -2.95 -17.38
CA PRO A 571 3.52 -4.22 -16.75
C PRO A 571 3.32 -5.36 -17.76
N ASP A 572 2.79 -5.07 -18.94
CA ASP A 572 2.55 -6.07 -19.99
C ASP A 572 3.86 -6.56 -20.63
N ARG A 573 4.96 -5.82 -20.41
CA ARG A 573 6.29 -6.15 -20.90
C ARG A 573 7.23 -6.70 -19.82
N ALA A 574 6.78 -6.75 -18.56
CA ALA A 574 7.64 -7.10 -17.43
C ALA A 574 8.25 -8.50 -17.56
N ASP A 575 7.47 -9.50 -18.00
CA ASP A 575 7.97 -10.87 -18.20
C ASP A 575 9.05 -10.95 -19.27
N GLN A 576 8.90 -10.18 -20.35
CA GLN A 576 9.91 -10.14 -21.41
C GLN A 576 11.16 -9.39 -20.93
N TYR A 577 10.99 -8.26 -20.23
CA TYR A 577 12.08 -7.56 -19.58
C TYR A 577 12.89 -8.47 -18.65
N VAL A 578 12.24 -9.35 -17.86
CA VAL A 578 12.92 -10.31 -16.99
C VAL A 578 13.81 -11.26 -17.79
N LYS A 579 13.27 -11.85 -18.86
CA LYS A 579 14.02 -12.78 -19.72
C LYS A 579 15.22 -12.09 -20.36
N ASP A 580 15.03 -10.89 -20.89
CA ASP A 580 16.06 -10.11 -21.56
C ASP A 580 17.11 -9.61 -20.57
N ARG A 581 16.70 -9.18 -19.38
CA ARG A 581 17.63 -8.87 -18.28
C ARG A 581 18.44 -10.10 -17.90
N ASP A 582 17.82 -11.26 -17.73
CA ASP A 582 18.54 -12.49 -17.37
C ASP A 582 19.54 -12.90 -18.47
N ASP A 583 19.19 -12.65 -19.73
CA ASP A 583 20.11 -12.78 -20.86
C ASP A 583 21.30 -11.81 -20.79
N VAL A 584 21.09 -10.56 -20.38
CA VAL A 584 22.19 -9.63 -20.04
C VAL A 584 23.07 -10.24 -18.97
N LEU A 585 22.49 -10.73 -17.87
CA LEU A 585 23.23 -11.28 -16.74
C LEU A 585 24.08 -12.49 -17.14
N ARG A 586 23.63 -13.29 -18.12
CA ARG A 586 24.41 -14.41 -18.69
C ARG A 586 25.54 -13.96 -19.62
N LYS A 587 25.29 -12.96 -20.46
CA LYS A 587 26.15 -12.59 -21.61
C LYS A 587 27.15 -11.49 -21.28
N VAL A 588 26.78 -10.55 -20.42
CA VAL A 588 27.54 -9.35 -20.11
C VAL A 588 28.25 -9.53 -18.76
N SER A 589 29.57 -9.38 -18.74
CA SER A 589 30.33 -9.33 -17.49
C SER A 589 30.02 -8.02 -16.75
N PRO A 590 29.66 -8.08 -15.46
CA PRO A 590 29.47 -6.87 -14.68
C PRO A 590 30.79 -6.15 -14.45
N VAL A 591 30.72 -4.83 -14.31
CA VAL A 591 31.85 -3.95 -13.98
C VAL A 591 31.57 -3.26 -12.66
N SER A 592 32.53 -3.31 -11.73
CA SER A 592 32.46 -2.65 -10.43
C SER A 592 33.38 -1.44 -10.39
N PHE A 593 32.86 -0.33 -9.87
CA PHE A 593 33.56 0.95 -9.77
C PHE A 593 34.36 1.07 -8.48
N GLN A 594 35.67 1.16 -8.62
CA GLN A 594 36.62 1.64 -7.63
C GLN A 594 36.93 3.13 -7.86
N GLY A 595 37.30 3.87 -6.81
CA GLY A 595 37.57 5.30 -6.93
C GLY A 595 37.96 5.98 -5.63
N LYS A 596 38.18 7.30 -5.72
CA LYS A 596 38.46 8.17 -4.57
C LYS A 596 37.30 9.13 -4.34
N ALA A 597 37.30 9.78 -3.18
CA ALA A 597 36.36 10.87 -2.91
C ALA A 597 36.46 11.94 -4.02
N GLY A 598 35.32 12.39 -4.52
CA GLY A 598 35.22 13.35 -5.62
C GLY A 598 35.10 12.73 -7.02
N ASP A 599 35.32 11.42 -7.17
CA ASP A 599 34.99 10.70 -8.40
C ASP A 599 33.47 10.60 -8.58
N VAL A 600 33.01 10.77 -9.82
CA VAL A 600 31.59 10.71 -10.15
C VAL A 600 31.35 9.77 -11.33
N VAL A 601 30.41 8.85 -11.16
CA VAL A 601 29.93 7.96 -12.22
C VAL A 601 28.57 8.45 -12.69
N PHE A 602 28.50 9.01 -13.89
CA PHE A 602 27.25 9.28 -14.58
C PHE A 602 26.78 8.02 -15.30
N TRP A 603 25.48 7.74 -15.23
CA TRP A 603 24.94 6.52 -15.81
C TRP A 603 23.50 6.70 -16.30
N HIS A 604 23.17 5.93 -17.33
CA HIS A 604 21.85 5.89 -17.92
C HIS A 604 20.89 5.12 -16.99
N PRO A 605 19.77 5.70 -16.54
CA PRO A 605 18.91 5.10 -15.51
C PRO A 605 18.31 3.72 -15.85
N ARG A 606 18.33 3.32 -17.12
CA ARG A 606 17.91 1.98 -17.57
C ARG A 606 18.98 0.90 -17.48
N LEU A 607 20.24 1.25 -17.18
CA LEU A 607 21.25 0.21 -16.97
C LEU A 607 20.83 -0.73 -15.84
N VAL A 608 21.04 -2.03 -16.06
CA VAL A 608 21.04 -3.01 -14.99
C VAL A 608 22.23 -2.72 -14.09
N HIS A 609 21.97 -2.57 -12.80
CA HIS A 609 22.94 -2.16 -11.81
C HIS A 609 22.64 -2.75 -10.43
N GLY A 610 23.58 -2.59 -9.49
CA GLY A 610 23.41 -3.05 -8.13
C GLY A 610 24.56 -2.65 -7.22
N PRO A 611 24.44 -2.89 -5.91
CA PRO A 611 25.58 -2.80 -5.02
C PRO A 611 26.55 -3.95 -5.31
N GLY A 612 27.85 -3.65 -5.37
CA GLY A 612 28.88 -4.67 -5.36
C GLY A 612 28.97 -5.36 -4.00
N VAL A 613 29.60 -6.53 -3.98
CA VAL A 613 29.97 -7.21 -2.74
C VAL A 613 31.22 -6.55 -2.17
N ASN A 614 31.26 -6.36 -0.86
CA ASN A 614 32.40 -5.78 -0.16
C ASN A 614 33.24 -6.87 0.50
N TYR A 615 34.34 -7.23 -0.16
CA TYR A 615 35.30 -8.25 0.27
C TYR A 615 36.41 -7.70 1.17
N SER A 616 36.30 -6.46 1.67
CA SER A 616 37.40 -5.83 2.43
C SER A 616 37.73 -6.52 3.76
N ALA A 617 36.84 -7.36 4.30
CA ALA A 617 37.15 -8.21 5.45
C ALA A 617 38.13 -9.35 5.12
N ASP A 618 38.32 -9.68 3.84
CA ASP A 618 39.32 -10.64 3.36
C ASP A 618 40.72 -9.99 3.26
N HIS A 619 40.82 -8.70 3.55
CA HIS A 619 42.05 -7.90 3.49
C HIS A 619 42.45 -7.39 4.88
N GLU A 620 43.67 -6.88 5.01
CA GLU A 620 44.23 -6.43 6.30
C GLU A 620 43.40 -5.33 7.01
N ARG A 621 42.58 -4.58 6.27
CA ARG A 621 41.76 -3.50 6.81
C ARG A 621 40.37 -3.45 6.15
N PRO A 622 39.29 -3.77 6.88
CA PRO A 622 37.93 -3.59 6.40
C PRO A 622 37.63 -2.12 6.10
N VAL A 623 36.75 -1.86 5.13
CA VAL A 623 36.27 -0.51 4.79
C VAL A 623 34.77 -0.50 4.57
N VAL A 624 34.11 0.58 4.97
CA VAL A 624 32.70 0.83 4.62
C VAL A 624 32.65 1.69 3.37
N ARG A 625 31.84 1.30 2.39
CA ARG A 625 31.70 2.02 1.12
C ARG A 625 30.62 3.09 1.24
N TYR A 626 30.93 4.35 0.95
CA TYR A 626 29.99 5.48 0.96
C TYR A 626 29.81 6.10 -0.43
N ILE A 627 28.57 6.14 -0.93
CA ILE A 627 28.21 6.80 -2.20
C ILE A 627 26.94 7.62 -2.01
N VAL A 628 26.90 8.82 -2.58
CA VAL A 628 25.72 9.68 -2.65
C VAL A 628 25.10 9.60 -4.05
N PRO A 629 23.93 8.95 -4.22
CA PRO A 629 23.23 8.92 -5.49
C PRO A 629 22.49 10.24 -5.75
N CYS A 630 22.72 10.81 -6.92
CA CYS A 630 22.05 12.00 -7.44
C CYS A 630 21.27 11.66 -8.71
N GLU A 631 20.19 12.40 -8.95
CA GLU A 631 19.35 12.22 -10.12
C GLU A 631 19.00 13.58 -10.71
N TYR A 632 18.83 13.63 -12.03
CA TYR A 632 18.69 14.88 -12.77
C TYR A 632 17.57 14.82 -13.80
N GLN A 633 16.89 15.94 -13.98
CA GLN A 633 15.86 16.19 -14.99
C GLN A 633 15.90 17.65 -15.45
N LYS A 634 15.32 17.91 -16.62
CA LYS A 634 15.05 19.26 -17.11
C LYS A 634 13.99 19.95 -16.27
N ASP A 635 14.09 21.27 -16.21
CA ASP A 635 13.09 22.12 -15.59
C ASP A 635 11.97 22.46 -16.58
N GLY A 636 10.84 22.95 -16.06
CA GLY A 636 9.71 23.41 -16.88
C GLY A 636 8.86 22.31 -17.52
N LEU A 637 9.09 21.05 -17.15
CA LEU A 637 8.26 19.91 -17.57
C LEU A 637 7.03 19.77 -16.67
N THR A 638 5.91 19.38 -17.25
CA THR A 638 4.64 19.18 -16.55
C THR A 638 4.67 17.83 -15.83
N SER A 639 5.12 17.87 -14.57
CA SER A 639 5.27 16.65 -13.76
C SER A 639 3.92 16.05 -13.36
N TYR A 640 3.85 14.73 -13.20
CA TYR A 640 2.74 14.03 -12.57
C TYR A 640 3.26 12.93 -11.64
N PHE A 641 2.45 12.55 -10.65
CA PHE A 641 2.76 11.42 -9.76
C PHE A 641 2.27 10.11 -10.38
N ASN A 642 3.10 9.06 -10.31
CA ASN A 642 2.63 7.71 -10.58
C ASN A 642 2.45 7.01 -9.24
N LEU A 643 1.19 6.88 -8.84
CA LEU A 643 0.81 6.42 -7.51
C LEU A 643 0.95 4.91 -7.33
N SER A 644 1.00 4.17 -8.45
CA SER A 644 1.19 2.73 -8.50
C SER A 644 2.67 2.34 -8.33
N HIS A 645 3.57 2.93 -9.11
CA HIS A 645 4.94 2.43 -9.31
C HIS A 645 6.03 3.51 -9.33
N GLY A 646 5.71 4.78 -9.10
CA GLY A 646 6.65 5.90 -9.27
C GLY A 646 6.71 6.89 -8.10
N PRO A 647 7.31 8.07 -8.31
CA PRO A 647 7.31 9.15 -7.34
C PRO A 647 5.88 9.49 -6.96
N ALA A 648 5.59 9.35 -5.68
CA ALA A 648 4.30 9.61 -5.07
C ALA A 648 4.55 10.21 -3.68
N PRO A 649 3.63 11.02 -3.13
CA PRO A 649 3.84 11.66 -1.82
C PRO A 649 4.09 10.66 -0.67
N ASN A 650 3.64 9.41 -0.80
CA ASN A 650 3.88 8.32 0.14
C ASN A 650 5.20 7.55 -0.11
N ARG A 651 5.83 7.68 -1.27
CA ARG A 651 7.10 7.01 -1.60
C ARG A 651 8.27 7.98 -1.40
N GLN A 652 8.90 7.88 -0.23
CA GLN A 652 9.87 8.85 0.29
C GLN A 652 11.16 9.03 -0.56
N TRP A 653 11.44 8.15 -1.53
CA TRP A 653 12.77 7.98 -2.13
C TRP A 653 12.93 8.45 -3.58
N TRP A 654 11.86 8.88 -4.25
CA TRP A 654 11.88 9.39 -5.64
C TRP A 654 11.66 10.92 -5.73
N VAL A 655 11.91 11.65 -4.65
CA VAL A 655 11.26 12.96 -4.49
C VAL A 655 11.81 14.04 -5.44
N ASP A 656 13.01 13.87 -5.98
CA ASP A 656 13.60 14.88 -6.87
C ASP A 656 13.35 14.62 -8.37
N THR A 657 13.09 13.37 -8.75
CA THR A 657 12.70 12.99 -10.12
C THR A 657 11.22 12.67 -10.21
N LYS A 658 10.54 13.19 -11.23
CA LYS A 658 9.11 12.98 -11.46
C LYS A 658 8.85 12.45 -12.86
N ASN A 659 7.76 11.71 -13.04
CA ASN A 659 7.25 11.50 -14.39
C ASN A 659 6.72 12.83 -14.93
N PHE A 660 6.71 13.00 -16.24
CA PHE A 660 6.24 14.23 -16.88
C PHE A 660 5.49 13.93 -18.19
N ARG A 661 4.55 14.80 -18.55
CA ARG A 661 3.60 14.56 -19.64
C ARG A 661 4.20 14.70 -21.03
N GLU A 662 5.31 15.43 -21.12
CA GLU A 662 6.06 15.64 -22.36
C GLU A 662 6.97 14.46 -22.72
N ASP A 663 7.03 13.42 -21.88
CA ASP A 663 7.79 12.21 -22.20
C ASP A 663 7.12 11.43 -23.34
N VAL A 664 7.94 10.77 -24.15
CA VAL A 664 7.48 10.07 -25.36
C VAL A 664 7.49 8.55 -25.15
N PRO A 665 6.61 7.79 -25.83
CA PRO A 665 6.63 6.33 -25.75
C PRO A 665 8.01 5.76 -26.06
N ALA A 666 8.46 4.77 -25.28
CA ALA A 666 9.75 4.14 -25.55
C ALA A 666 9.65 3.20 -26.77
N THR A 667 10.65 3.30 -27.64
CA THR A 667 10.88 2.42 -28.78
C THR A 667 12.34 1.97 -28.78
N GLU A 668 12.69 1.00 -29.62
CA GLU A 668 14.09 0.52 -29.73
C GLU A 668 15.05 1.63 -30.21
N ASP A 669 14.54 2.59 -30.99
CA ASP A 669 15.37 3.60 -31.67
C ASP A 669 15.53 4.91 -30.89
N ASN A 670 14.77 5.11 -29.82
CA ASN A 670 14.61 6.43 -29.18
C ASN A 670 15.18 6.54 -27.76
N VAL A 671 16.12 5.65 -27.39
CA VAL A 671 16.76 5.65 -26.06
C VAL A 671 17.47 6.95 -25.69
N TRP A 672 17.79 7.80 -26.68
CA TRP A 672 18.46 9.08 -26.49
C TRP A 672 17.55 10.30 -26.71
N ASP A 673 16.26 10.10 -26.96
CA ASP A 673 15.31 11.20 -27.14
C ASP A 673 15.25 12.05 -25.88
N ALA A 674 15.39 13.38 -26.04
CA ALA A 674 15.53 14.37 -24.96
C ALA A 674 16.95 14.58 -24.41
N TRP A 675 17.99 13.87 -24.88
CA TRP A 675 19.38 14.14 -24.53
C TRP A 675 20.01 15.09 -25.55
N ALA A 676 20.87 15.99 -25.08
CA ALA A 676 21.49 17.01 -25.91
C ALA A 676 22.89 16.60 -26.39
N PHE A 677 23.68 15.96 -25.52
CA PHE A 677 25.09 15.61 -25.78
C PHE A 677 25.90 16.76 -26.39
N THR A 678 25.86 17.95 -25.79
CA THR A 678 26.64 19.09 -26.30
C THR A 678 28.12 18.86 -26.00
N SER A 679 28.92 18.65 -27.05
CA SER A 679 30.36 18.50 -26.89
C SER A 679 31.02 19.84 -26.56
N GLY A 680 31.94 19.81 -25.60
CA GLY A 680 32.88 20.90 -25.38
C GLY A 680 34.09 20.67 -26.27
N THR A 681 34.43 21.63 -27.13
CA THR A 681 35.68 21.58 -27.93
C THR A 681 36.92 21.59 -27.07
#